data_AF-A0A8C8I3M0-F1
#
_entry.id   AF-A0A8C8I3M0-F1
#
_cell.length_a   1.000
_cell.length_b   1.000
_cell.length_c   1.000
_cell.angle_alpha   90.00
_cell.angle_beta   90.00
_cell.angle_gamma   90.00
#
_symmetry.space_group_name_H-M   'P 1'
#
loop_
_entity.id
_entity.type
_entity.pdbx_description
1 polymer ?
#
loop_
_entity_poly.entity_id
_entity_poly.type
_entity_poly.pdbx_seq_one_letter_code
_entity_poly.pdbx_strand_id
1 'polypeptide(L)'
;MGVALTRAAQWTTASSGTGKLEITPVNESLLKEILEFVEQFSSRHPQEAKHVFKEPLQWTTSLEASDFKTEYDISGPAVKSQETDRDGHPMLQLTPPSISVHSFSQLSKIVQLATDKKLKEVRACLEANRDPVAKMLGPSFATVEGEDSSVLRLLEEVKEGDQAKETEIKVKLIILLQQLDTQLLSNSLKQISQWVPFLPPPHSVYYEFTNGCRTPPWRQVHGEICYLVIKPCDTQPLHITCSTAGVFLNGGIRQEGEENAYDRTSDVYRDLVTLLKSKSPHFAENINKQVGFHVKQVAGFLRVNICSADNPTKQYAFELIIDDNAVSEKFAEAQEKMQKKADVSVSSLPGRQSKTPGGVGGADDFSESSSESEEDEEQPERRTESNTDLPSEYWQIQKLVKYLKGGNQTATVIALCSMRDFNLAQETCQLAIRDVGGLEVLINLLDTEEIKCKIGSLKILKEISRNSQIRRAIADLGGLQTMVKILDSPDKDLKYLAAETIANVAKFRRARRTVRQHGGIMRLVELLDCVPDSAALTEEQEKDVEVARCGALALWSCSKSTRNKEAIRKAGGIPLLARLLKSPHENMLIPVVGTLQECASERSYRIAIQTEGMIEDLVKNLNCDNHELQMHCASAIFKCAEDKRTRDLVRQCEGLQPLVTLLSQADNKQLLAATTGAIWKCSISMENVDYKALETLVGLLTDQPEEVLVNVVGALGEGAQKPANRATIRKCGGIQPLVNLLTGTNQALLVNVTKAVGACATELENMTIIDRLDGVRLLWSLLKNPNPDVQASAAWAICPCIENAKDSGEMVRSFVGGLELIVNLLKSTNKEVLASVCAAIAKIAKDEENLAVITDHGVVPMLAKLTNTTDDKLRRHLAEAIARCCMWGSNRVLFGEAGAVAPLVRYLKSKDTSVHQATAQALFQLSKDPNNCITMHDNGVVKLLLGMMGSTDEVLQEAAAGCVANIRRLALANEKARYG
;
A
#
# COMPACT_ATOMS: atom_id res chain seq x y z
N MET A 1 30.96 24.21 -12.88
CA MET A 1 31.75 25.21 -12.14
C MET A 1 31.16 26.62 -12.31
N GLY A 2 30.65 27.00 -13.49
CA GLY A 2 30.08 28.34 -13.73
C GLY A 2 28.80 28.62 -12.93
N VAL A 3 27.94 27.62 -12.71
CA VAL A 3 26.68 27.81 -11.96
C VAL A 3 26.99 27.95 -10.47
N ALA A 4 27.84 27.11 -9.89
CA ALA A 4 28.24 27.23 -8.50
C ALA A 4 28.95 28.56 -8.21
N LEU A 5 29.86 29.01 -9.10
CA LEU A 5 30.52 30.31 -8.93
C LEU A 5 29.57 31.50 -9.07
N THR A 6 28.53 31.39 -9.89
CA THR A 6 27.55 32.48 -10.06
C THR A 6 26.51 32.50 -8.93
N ARG A 7 26.06 31.32 -8.47
CA ARG A 7 24.91 31.19 -7.53
C ARG A 7 25.29 30.91 -6.09
N ALA A 8 26.37 30.16 -5.84
CA ALA A 8 26.78 29.76 -4.50
C ALA A 8 27.95 30.60 -3.95
N ALA A 9 28.84 31.10 -4.82
CA ALA A 9 29.96 31.92 -4.36
C ALA A 9 29.52 33.32 -3.94
N GLN A 10 30.11 33.80 -2.85
CA GLN A 10 29.80 35.11 -2.27
C GLN A 10 30.73 36.16 -2.87
N TRP A 11 30.17 37.14 -3.60
CA TRP A 11 30.93 38.21 -4.26
C TRP A 11 30.72 39.56 -3.56
N THR A 12 31.75 40.41 -3.57
CA THR A 12 31.65 41.78 -3.05
C THR A 12 30.76 42.64 -3.96
N THR A 13 29.92 43.47 -3.36
CA THR A 13 29.13 44.49 -4.07
C THR A 13 30.01 45.71 -4.36
N ALA A 14 30.47 45.88 -5.59
CA ALA A 14 31.17 47.10 -6.00
C ALA A 14 30.26 47.97 -6.88
N SER A 15 30.18 49.26 -6.55
CA SER A 15 29.33 50.26 -7.22
C SER A 15 29.81 50.71 -8.61
N SER A 16 30.94 50.19 -9.12
CA SER A 16 31.41 50.49 -10.48
C SER A 16 32.50 49.54 -11.03
N GLY A 17 32.55 48.27 -10.59
CA GLY A 17 33.54 47.31 -11.10
C GLY A 17 33.18 45.85 -10.84
N THR A 18 33.87 44.93 -11.52
CA THR A 18 33.76 43.47 -11.32
C THR A 18 34.10 43.11 -9.87
N GLY A 19 33.10 42.71 -9.07
CA GLY A 19 33.27 42.35 -7.66
C GLY A 19 34.28 41.20 -7.46
N LYS A 20 34.97 41.19 -6.31
CA LYS A 20 35.93 40.14 -5.91
C LYS A 20 35.21 39.06 -5.10
N LEU A 21 35.78 37.86 -5.00
CA LEU A 21 35.23 36.84 -4.10
C LEU A 21 35.39 37.34 -2.66
N GLU A 22 34.40 37.14 -1.79
CA GLU A 22 34.49 37.44 -0.36
C GLU A 22 35.36 36.38 0.35
N ILE A 23 36.04 36.75 1.45
CA ILE A 23 36.78 35.78 2.27
C ILE A 23 35.79 35.15 3.25
N THR A 24 35.16 34.05 2.82
CA THR A 24 34.20 33.29 3.64
C THR A 24 34.53 31.80 3.65
N PRO A 25 34.08 31.04 4.68
CA PRO A 25 34.31 29.59 4.73
C PRO A 25 33.76 28.84 3.50
N VAL A 26 32.63 29.29 2.96
CA VAL A 26 32.01 28.72 1.76
C VAL A 26 32.89 28.94 0.53
N ASN A 27 33.37 30.18 0.32
CA ASN A 27 34.27 30.47 -0.80
C ASN A 27 35.64 29.78 -0.64
N GLU A 28 36.18 29.66 0.58
CA GLU A 28 37.42 28.91 0.82
C GLU A 28 37.26 27.42 0.51
N SER A 29 36.11 26.82 0.84
CA SER A 29 35.80 25.43 0.49
C SER A 29 35.70 25.24 -1.02
N LEU A 30 34.93 26.11 -1.68
CA LEU A 30 34.80 26.12 -3.14
C LEU A 30 36.16 26.22 -3.83
N LEU A 31 37.03 27.13 -3.36
CA LEU A 31 38.38 27.30 -3.92
C LEU A 31 39.27 26.07 -3.69
N LYS A 32 39.18 25.39 -2.54
CA LYS A 32 39.94 24.17 -2.27
C LYS A 32 39.50 23.00 -3.14
N GLU A 33 38.20 22.84 -3.35
CA GLU A 33 37.65 21.79 -4.22
C GLU A 33 38.01 22.00 -5.69
N ILE A 34 37.94 23.26 -6.17
CA ILE A 34 38.39 23.61 -7.52
C ILE A 34 39.91 23.40 -7.67
N LEU A 35 40.69 23.77 -6.65
CA LEU A 35 42.14 23.53 -6.62
C LEU A 35 42.46 22.04 -6.73
N GLU A 36 41.81 21.20 -5.92
CA GLU A 36 42.00 19.76 -5.92
C GLU A 36 41.63 19.14 -7.28
N PHE A 37 40.54 19.59 -7.88
CA PHE A 37 40.13 19.17 -9.21
C PHE A 37 41.21 19.49 -10.26
N VAL A 38 41.71 20.74 -10.30
CA VAL A 38 42.73 21.16 -11.28
C VAL A 38 44.07 20.45 -11.08
N GLU A 39 44.48 20.17 -9.84
CA GLU A 39 45.70 19.42 -9.54
C GLU A 39 45.62 17.96 -10.02
N GLN A 40 44.46 17.33 -9.86
CA GLN A 40 44.26 15.92 -10.22
C GLN A 40 43.80 15.73 -11.67
N PHE A 41 43.39 16.80 -12.37
CA PHE A 41 42.79 16.70 -13.70
C PHE A 41 43.74 16.06 -14.73
N SER A 42 44.99 16.54 -14.81
CA SER A 42 45.96 16.05 -15.80
C SER A 42 46.39 14.60 -15.58
N SER A 43 46.34 14.10 -14.33
CA SER A 43 46.68 12.70 -14.01
C SER A 43 45.51 11.75 -14.23
N ARG A 44 44.27 12.19 -13.97
CA ARG A 44 43.05 11.40 -14.17
C ARG A 44 42.53 11.41 -15.61
N HIS A 45 42.71 12.51 -16.32
CA HIS A 45 42.13 12.77 -17.64
C HIS A 45 43.17 13.36 -18.62
N PRO A 46 44.21 12.58 -19.00
CA PRO A 46 45.36 13.09 -19.77
C PRO A 46 45.02 13.50 -21.21
N GLN A 47 43.93 12.98 -21.80
CA GLN A 47 43.50 13.33 -23.15
C GLN A 47 42.71 14.65 -23.13
N GLU A 48 41.80 14.78 -22.18
CA GLU A 48 41.00 15.97 -21.93
C GLU A 48 41.87 17.16 -21.47
N ALA A 49 42.92 16.90 -20.69
CA ALA A 49 43.84 17.94 -20.20
C ALA A 49 44.59 18.68 -21.33
N LYS A 50 44.77 18.03 -22.48
CA LYS A 50 45.43 18.61 -23.67
C LYS A 50 44.46 19.38 -24.57
N HIS A 51 43.16 19.41 -24.25
CA HIS A 51 42.19 20.16 -25.02
C HIS A 51 42.50 21.66 -24.96
N VAL A 52 42.48 22.31 -26.13
CA VAL A 52 42.75 23.74 -26.27
C VAL A 52 41.44 24.51 -26.05
N PHE A 53 41.47 25.46 -25.12
CA PHE A 53 40.34 26.32 -24.81
C PHE A 53 39.98 27.23 -25.99
N LYS A 54 38.68 27.51 -26.15
CA LYS A 54 38.19 28.48 -27.16
C LYS A 54 38.75 29.89 -26.93
N GLU A 55 38.78 30.32 -25.68
CA GLU A 55 39.37 31.57 -25.23
C GLU A 55 40.30 31.30 -24.04
N PRO A 56 41.45 31.98 -23.93
CA PRO A 56 42.34 31.79 -22.80
C PRO A 56 41.72 32.28 -21.49
N LEU A 57 42.04 31.56 -20.41
CA LEU A 57 41.89 32.11 -19.07
C LEU A 57 43.04 33.08 -18.82
N GLN A 58 42.69 34.32 -18.46
CA GLN A 58 43.64 35.39 -18.23
C GLN A 58 43.44 35.99 -16.85
N TRP A 59 44.52 36.21 -16.11
CA TRP A 59 44.47 36.87 -14.80
C TRP A 59 45.81 37.50 -14.41
N THR A 60 45.78 38.33 -13.39
CA THR A 60 46.99 38.91 -12.78
C THR A 60 47.64 37.88 -11.88
N THR A 61 48.86 37.43 -12.21
CA THR A 61 49.58 36.40 -11.46
C THR A 61 50.60 37.01 -10.50
N SER A 62 50.92 36.26 -9.45
CA SER A 62 52.00 36.53 -8.50
C SER A 62 53.29 35.74 -8.82
N LEU A 63 53.29 35.03 -9.95
CA LEU A 63 54.44 34.29 -10.47
C LEU A 63 55.36 35.19 -11.28
N GLU A 64 56.66 35.00 -11.09
CA GLU A 64 57.71 35.70 -11.82
C GLU A 64 58.43 34.74 -12.79
N ALA A 65 59.17 35.28 -13.75
CA ALA A 65 59.92 34.46 -14.72
C ALA A 65 60.87 33.44 -14.05
N SER A 66 61.37 33.73 -12.84
CA SER A 66 62.21 32.83 -12.04
C SER A 66 61.49 31.57 -11.54
N ASP A 67 60.16 31.59 -11.46
CA ASP A 67 59.37 30.45 -10.99
C ASP A 67 59.23 29.37 -12.08
N PHE A 68 59.55 29.69 -13.34
CA PHE A 68 59.44 28.78 -14.47
C PHE A 68 60.75 28.04 -14.75
N LYS A 69 60.63 26.76 -15.14
CA LYS A 69 61.76 25.84 -15.39
C LYS A 69 62.12 25.76 -16.89
N THR A 70 63.09 24.91 -17.24
CA THR A 70 63.62 24.72 -18.62
C THR A 70 62.61 24.28 -19.68
N GLU A 71 61.36 23.96 -19.31
CA GLU A 71 60.25 23.63 -20.23
C GLU A 71 59.58 24.88 -20.84
N TYR A 72 60.04 26.07 -20.47
CA TYR A 72 59.50 27.35 -20.93
C TYR A 72 60.58 28.23 -21.54
N ASP A 73 60.21 28.97 -22.58
CA ASP A 73 61.08 29.95 -23.23
C ASP A 73 60.98 31.27 -22.47
N ILE A 74 62.05 31.62 -21.76
CA ILE A 74 62.13 32.80 -20.91
C ILE A 74 62.91 33.90 -21.64
N SER A 75 62.26 35.04 -21.87
CA SER A 75 62.84 36.22 -22.52
C SER A 75 62.63 37.46 -21.63
N GLY A 76 63.62 37.73 -20.77
CA GLY A 76 63.52 38.77 -19.75
C GLY A 76 62.35 38.47 -18.78
N PRO A 77 61.40 39.40 -18.58
CA PRO A 77 60.25 39.16 -17.72
C PRO A 77 59.14 38.31 -18.37
N ALA A 78 59.22 38.01 -19.67
CA ALA A 78 58.20 37.26 -20.39
C ALA A 78 58.51 35.75 -20.41
N VAL A 79 57.48 34.92 -20.29
CA VAL A 79 57.58 33.45 -20.36
C VAL A 79 56.58 32.91 -21.36
N LYS A 80 57.01 31.97 -22.22
CA LYS A 80 56.13 31.25 -23.15
C LYS A 80 56.32 29.74 -23.00
N SER A 81 55.25 28.96 -23.14
CA SER A 81 55.37 27.49 -23.22
C SER A 81 55.93 27.05 -24.56
N GLN A 82 56.72 25.98 -24.54
CA GLN A 82 57.14 25.28 -25.76
C GLN A 82 55.98 24.54 -26.43
N GLU A 83 54.95 24.16 -25.66
CA GLU A 83 53.71 23.59 -26.17
C GLU A 83 52.88 24.66 -26.87
N THR A 84 52.45 24.40 -28.11
CA THR A 84 51.72 25.33 -28.98
C THR A 84 50.41 24.71 -29.50
N ASP A 85 49.46 25.56 -29.94
CA ASP A 85 48.25 25.10 -30.64
C ASP A 85 48.56 24.71 -32.09
N ARG A 86 47.51 24.37 -32.84
CA ARG A 86 47.60 24.04 -34.27
C ARG A 86 48.11 25.22 -35.12
N ASP A 87 48.03 26.45 -34.63
CA ASP A 87 48.42 27.69 -35.32
C ASP A 87 49.79 28.22 -34.84
N GLY A 88 50.46 27.52 -33.92
CA GLY A 88 51.77 27.88 -33.39
C GLY A 88 51.76 28.87 -32.22
N HIS A 89 50.61 29.19 -31.63
CA HIS A 89 50.52 30.04 -30.45
C HIS A 89 50.85 29.26 -29.17
N PRO A 90 51.59 29.85 -28.21
CA PRO A 90 51.94 29.17 -26.97
C PRO A 90 50.72 28.91 -26.08
N MET A 91 50.63 27.71 -25.52
CA MET A 91 49.59 27.28 -24.57
C MET A 91 49.60 28.03 -23.24
N LEU A 92 50.74 28.61 -22.87
CA LEU A 92 50.91 29.50 -21.74
C LEU A 92 51.75 30.71 -22.17
N GLN A 93 51.29 31.90 -21.83
CA GLN A 93 52.05 33.13 -22.02
C GLN A 93 51.95 34.02 -20.77
N LEU A 94 53.10 34.37 -20.20
CA LEU A 94 53.25 35.33 -19.11
C LEU A 94 53.84 36.63 -19.67
N THR A 95 53.12 37.72 -19.49
CA THR A 95 53.57 39.09 -19.75
C THR A 95 53.25 39.91 -18.50
N PRO A 96 54.20 40.03 -17.54
CA PRO A 96 53.89 40.54 -16.21
C PRO A 96 53.16 41.89 -16.24
N PRO A 97 52.10 42.05 -15.43
CA PRO A 97 51.65 41.13 -14.38
C PRO A 97 50.60 40.08 -14.86
N SER A 98 50.32 39.97 -16.16
CA SER A 98 49.25 39.12 -16.71
C SER A 98 49.74 37.77 -17.21
N ILE A 99 49.05 36.69 -16.86
CA ILE A 99 49.24 35.35 -17.42
C ILE A 99 48.03 34.91 -18.25
N SER A 100 48.25 34.15 -19.30
CA SER A 100 47.24 33.63 -20.23
C SER A 100 47.45 32.13 -20.45
N VAL A 101 46.39 31.33 -20.31
CA VAL A 101 46.47 29.86 -20.37
C VAL A 101 45.36 29.26 -21.23
N HIS A 102 45.71 28.31 -22.09
CA HIS A 102 44.82 27.71 -23.08
C HIS A 102 44.53 26.21 -22.85
N SER A 103 45.00 25.58 -21.77
CA SER A 103 44.68 24.16 -21.49
C SER A 103 44.72 23.81 -20.00
N PHE A 104 44.02 22.75 -19.61
CA PHE A 104 44.06 22.21 -18.25
C PHE A 104 45.45 21.64 -17.89
N SER A 105 46.18 21.10 -18.87
CA SER A 105 47.58 20.67 -18.72
C SER A 105 48.45 21.80 -18.17
N GLN A 106 48.38 22.99 -18.80
CA GLN A 106 49.15 24.16 -18.38
C GLN A 106 48.61 24.78 -17.08
N LEU A 107 47.29 24.77 -16.84
CA LEU A 107 46.71 25.20 -15.55
C LEU A 107 47.22 24.36 -14.39
N SER A 108 47.25 23.03 -14.54
CA SER A 108 47.75 22.11 -13.51
C SER A 108 49.23 22.36 -13.22
N LYS A 109 50.05 22.63 -14.26
CA LYS A 109 51.46 23.02 -14.10
C LYS A 109 51.62 24.35 -13.36
N ILE A 110 50.84 25.38 -13.69
CA ILE A 110 50.88 26.68 -12.98
C ILE A 110 50.56 26.52 -11.50
N VAL A 111 49.50 25.78 -11.18
CA VAL A 111 49.11 25.52 -9.79
C VAL A 111 50.23 24.80 -9.05
N GLN A 112 50.92 23.84 -9.68
CA GLN A 112 52.08 23.18 -9.07
C GLN A 112 53.27 24.13 -8.84
N LEU A 113 53.53 25.06 -9.77
CA LEU A 113 54.60 26.06 -9.63
C LEU A 113 54.32 27.08 -8.53
N ALA A 114 53.05 27.41 -8.27
CA ALA A 114 52.65 28.40 -7.29
C ALA A 114 52.85 28.00 -5.81
N THR A 115 53.31 26.77 -5.52
CA THR A 115 53.66 26.29 -4.16
C THR A 115 52.64 26.64 -3.07
N ASP A 116 52.93 27.62 -2.21
CA ASP A 116 52.14 28.13 -1.10
C ASP A 116 51.12 29.21 -1.51
N LYS A 117 51.25 29.73 -2.74
CA LYS A 117 50.38 30.75 -3.35
C LYS A 117 49.25 30.14 -4.20
N LYS A 118 49.08 28.82 -4.22
CA LYS A 118 48.06 28.08 -5.01
C LYS A 118 46.65 28.67 -4.94
N LEU A 119 46.12 28.85 -3.73
CA LEU A 119 44.77 29.40 -3.54
C LEU A 119 44.65 30.86 -4.01
N LYS A 120 45.74 31.63 -3.98
CA LYS A 120 45.75 33.02 -4.48
C LYS A 120 45.67 33.04 -6.01
N GLU A 121 46.41 32.15 -6.69
CA GLU A 121 46.35 32.02 -8.15
C GLU A 121 44.99 31.53 -8.63
N VAL A 122 44.43 30.48 -8.01
CA VAL A 122 43.09 29.96 -8.36
C VAL A 122 42.03 31.04 -8.16
N ARG A 123 42.09 31.78 -7.05
CA ARG A 123 41.17 32.89 -6.79
C ARG A 123 41.30 34.01 -7.82
N ALA A 124 42.51 34.46 -8.12
CA ALA A 124 42.75 35.52 -9.11
C ALA A 124 42.27 35.09 -10.52
N CYS A 125 42.47 33.82 -10.87
CA CYS A 125 41.97 33.24 -12.11
C CYS A 125 40.43 33.31 -12.18
N LEU A 126 39.73 32.86 -11.14
CA LEU A 126 38.26 32.86 -11.12
C LEU A 126 37.65 34.27 -11.02
N GLU A 127 38.30 35.20 -10.31
CA GLU A 127 37.87 36.61 -10.25
C GLU A 127 37.98 37.30 -11.61
N ALA A 128 39.00 36.96 -12.41
CA ALA A 128 39.20 37.53 -13.75
C ALA A 128 38.39 36.80 -14.85
N ASN A 129 37.87 35.60 -14.58
CA ASN A 129 37.16 34.76 -15.55
C ASN A 129 35.82 34.29 -14.96
N ARG A 130 34.80 35.16 -14.98
CA ARG A 130 33.46 34.95 -14.39
C ARG A 130 32.73 33.70 -14.90
N ASP A 131 32.84 33.41 -16.18
CA ASP A 131 32.33 32.16 -16.77
C ASP A 131 33.49 31.40 -17.42
N PRO A 132 34.27 30.64 -16.62
CA PRO A 132 35.41 29.90 -17.11
C PRO A 132 34.98 28.78 -18.07
N VAL A 133 33.76 28.26 -17.94
CA VAL A 133 33.23 27.19 -18.80
C VAL A 133 32.95 27.73 -20.21
N ALA A 134 32.34 28.92 -20.31
CA ALA A 134 32.14 29.60 -21.60
C ALA A 134 33.46 29.91 -22.31
N LYS A 135 34.51 30.34 -21.58
CA LYS A 135 35.83 30.58 -22.18
C LYS A 135 36.49 29.28 -22.67
N MET A 136 36.40 28.21 -21.89
CA MET A 136 37.00 26.93 -22.25
C MET A 136 36.34 26.30 -23.49
N LEU A 137 35.01 26.30 -23.55
CA LEU A 137 34.26 25.49 -24.51
C LEU A 137 33.51 26.32 -25.58
N GLY A 138 33.34 27.62 -25.33
CA GLY A 138 32.70 28.59 -26.21
C GLY A 138 31.39 29.16 -25.65
N PRO A 139 30.88 30.24 -26.27
CA PRO A 139 29.71 30.97 -25.80
C PRO A 139 28.40 30.16 -25.81
N SER A 140 28.34 29.07 -26.59
CA SER A 140 27.21 28.12 -26.59
C SER A 140 27.03 27.39 -25.25
N PHE A 141 28.08 27.34 -24.42
CA PHE A 141 28.11 26.68 -23.11
C PHE A 141 28.06 27.66 -21.92
N ALA A 142 27.76 28.94 -22.19
CA ALA A 142 27.60 29.93 -21.13
C ALA A 142 26.44 29.60 -20.21
N THR A 143 26.61 29.86 -18.91
CA THR A 143 25.52 29.71 -17.93
C THR A 143 24.44 30.76 -18.17
N VAL A 144 23.25 30.34 -18.60
CA VAL A 144 22.08 31.21 -18.79
C VAL A 144 21.21 31.18 -17.53
N GLU A 145 20.78 32.34 -17.04
CA GLU A 145 19.82 32.42 -15.93
C GLU A 145 18.48 31.78 -16.34
N GLY A 146 18.05 30.73 -15.62
CA GLY A 146 16.73 30.12 -15.75
C GLY A 146 16.62 28.83 -16.59
N GLU A 147 17.58 28.48 -17.45
CA GLU A 147 17.52 27.25 -18.28
C GLU A 147 18.90 26.59 -18.45
N ASP A 148 19.08 25.38 -17.90
CA ASP A 148 20.30 24.58 -18.12
C ASP A 148 20.13 23.67 -19.35
N SER A 149 20.25 24.26 -20.54
CA SER A 149 20.11 23.56 -21.83
C SER A 149 21.44 22.98 -22.37
N SER A 150 22.48 22.95 -21.53
CA SER A 150 23.85 22.55 -21.86
C SER A 150 23.94 21.14 -22.47
N VAL A 151 23.19 20.17 -21.93
CA VAL A 151 23.13 18.79 -22.45
C VAL A 151 22.34 18.69 -23.76
N LEU A 152 21.28 19.49 -23.94
CA LEU A 152 20.51 19.52 -25.18
C LEU A 152 21.30 20.13 -26.34
N ARG A 153 22.19 21.10 -26.07
CA ARG A 153 23.10 21.70 -27.06
C ARG A 153 24.25 20.77 -27.42
N LEU A 154 24.75 19.98 -26.47
CA LEU A 154 25.70 18.89 -26.75
C LEU A 154 25.12 17.86 -27.74
N LEU A 155 23.85 17.49 -27.56
CA LEU A 155 23.16 16.57 -28.48
C LEU A 155 22.96 17.18 -29.88
N GLU A 156 22.97 18.51 -30.03
CA GLU A 156 22.98 19.21 -31.32
C GLU A 156 24.36 19.16 -31.98
N GLU A 157 25.45 19.43 -31.24
CA GLU A 157 26.82 19.36 -31.76
C GLU A 157 27.23 17.93 -32.17
N VAL A 158 26.80 16.91 -31.43
CA VAL A 158 27.06 15.49 -31.76
C VAL A 158 26.38 15.05 -33.06
N LYS A 159 25.38 15.80 -33.54
CA LYS A 159 24.60 15.47 -34.74
C LYS A 159 25.18 16.07 -36.03
N GLU A 160 26.02 17.10 -35.96
CA GLU A 160 26.35 17.96 -37.10
C GLU A 160 27.78 17.86 -37.69
N GLY A 161 28.70 16.96 -37.26
CA GLY A 161 30.05 17.01 -37.87
C GLY A 161 30.95 15.78 -37.78
N ASP A 162 31.75 15.63 -38.85
CA ASP A 162 32.81 14.64 -39.15
C ASP A 162 34.03 14.63 -38.16
N GLN A 163 33.91 15.25 -36.98
CA GLN A 163 34.96 15.31 -35.96
C GLN A 163 34.56 14.56 -34.67
N ALA A 164 34.25 13.26 -34.80
CA ALA A 164 33.77 12.42 -33.70
C ALA A 164 34.69 12.45 -32.46
N LYS A 165 36.02 12.44 -32.64
CA LYS A 165 36.99 12.43 -31.53
C LYS A 165 37.10 13.75 -30.77
N GLU A 166 37.04 14.89 -31.47
CA GLU A 166 37.11 16.20 -30.82
C GLU A 166 35.81 16.50 -30.05
N THR A 167 34.68 16.07 -30.62
CA THR A 167 33.37 16.14 -29.98
C THR A 167 33.27 15.23 -28.75
N GLU A 168 33.83 14.01 -28.81
CA GLU A 168 33.88 13.09 -27.67
C GLU A 168 34.68 13.68 -26.49
N ILE A 169 35.83 14.31 -26.76
CA ILE A 169 36.64 14.97 -25.73
C ILE A 169 35.88 16.16 -25.11
N LYS A 170 35.20 16.98 -25.91
CA LYS A 170 34.36 18.09 -25.40
C LYS A 170 33.22 17.59 -24.52
N VAL A 171 32.54 16.51 -24.92
CA VAL A 171 31.47 15.88 -24.11
C VAL A 171 32.00 15.38 -22.77
N LYS A 172 33.15 14.68 -22.76
CA LYS A 172 33.79 14.22 -21.51
C LYS A 172 34.18 15.39 -20.61
N LEU A 173 34.78 16.44 -21.16
CA LEU A 173 35.11 17.66 -20.42
C LEU A 173 33.87 18.29 -19.76
N ILE A 174 32.74 18.34 -20.46
CA ILE A 174 31.51 18.93 -19.91
C ILE A 174 30.95 18.08 -18.79
N ILE A 175 30.89 16.76 -18.94
CA ILE A 175 30.43 15.85 -17.88
C ILE A 175 31.28 16.04 -16.62
N LEU A 176 32.60 16.10 -16.76
CA LEU A 176 33.52 16.31 -15.64
C LEU A 176 33.32 17.68 -14.98
N LEU A 177 33.09 18.74 -15.77
CA LEU A 177 32.83 20.09 -15.27
C LEU A 177 31.44 20.25 -14.62
N GLN A 178 30.43 19.50 -15.08
CA GLN A 178 29.08 19.43 -14.49
C GLN A 178 29.07 18.60 -13.20
N GLN A 179 29.79 17.48 -13.16
CA GLN A 179 30.00 16.71 -11.93
C GLN A 179 30.65 17.57 -10.86
N LEU A 180 31.72 18.31 -11.23
CA LEU A 180 32.34 19.27 -10.35
C LEU A 180 31.34 20.35 -9.89
N ASP A 181 30.54 20.92 -10.80
CA ASP A 181 29.54 21.94 -10.42
C ASP A 181 28.52 21.43 -9.40
N THR A 182 28.02 20.22 -9.63
CA THR A 182 27.02 19.58 -8.77
C THR A 182 27.61 19.27 -7.40
N GLN A 183 28.86 18.79 -7.36
CA GLN A 183 29.59 18.56 -6.12
C GLN A 183 29.80 19.87 -5.35
N LEU A 184 30.27 20.92 -6.02
CA LEU A 184 30.48 22.25 -5.42
C LEU A 184 29.16 22.82 -4.86
N LEU A 185 28.05 22.68 -5.58
CA LEU A 185 26.74 23.16 -5.15
C LEU A 185 26.20 22.36 -3.95
N SER A 186 26.30 21.03 -3.99
CA SER A 186 25.90 20.15 -2.89
C SER A 186 26.69 20.44 -1.62
N ASN A 187 28.01 20.62 -1.73
CA ASN A 187 28.87 20.94 -0.60
C ASN A 187 28.59 22.35 -0.05
N SER A 188 28.33 23.31 -0.92
CA SER A 188 27.91 24.66 -0.51
C SER A 188 26.59 24.63 0.25
N LEU A 189 25.58 23.90 -0.22
CA LEU A 189 24.32 23.68 0.47
C LEU A 189 24.51 23.02 1.84
N LYS A 190 25.34 21.97 1.91
CA LYS A 190 25.67 21.29 3.16
C LYS A 190 26.33 22.23 4.16
N GLN A 191 27.25 23.09 3.72
CA GLN A 191 27.85 24.09 4.60
C GLN A 191 26.81 25.12 5.03
N ILE A 192 26.03 25.70 4.11
CA ILE A 192 24.99 26.68 4.41
C ILE A 192 23.99 26.12 5.44
N SER A 193 23.62 24.84 5.34
CA SER A 193 22.72 24.18 6.31
C SER A 193 23.30 24.07 7.73
N GLN A 194 24.61 24.16 7.91
CA GLN A 194 25.25 24.16 9.23
C GLN A 194 25.17 25.52 9.94
N TRP A 195 24.96 26.61 9.19
CA TRP A 195 24.92 27.99 9.74
C TRP A 195 23.51 28.48 10.09
N VAL A 196 22.46 27.73 9.74
CA VAL A 196 21.06 28.12 9.96
C VAL A 196 20.29 26.96 10.60
N PRO A 197 20.01 26.99 11.92
CA PRO A 197 19.06 26.05 12.51
C PRO A 197 17.63 26.45 12.09
N PHE A 198 17.01 25.64 11.24
CA PHE A 198 15.61 25.81 10.84
C PHE A 198 14.67 25.37 11.97
N LEU A 199 13.88 26.30 12.52
CA LEU A 199 12.65 26.01 13.26
C LEU A 199 11.45 26.47 12.40
N PRO A 200 10.57 25.57 11.95
CA PRO A 200 9.42 25.92 11.12
C PRO A 200 8.25 26.49 11.96
N PRO A 201 7.36 27.31 11.36
CA PRO A 201 6.16 27.83 12.00
C PRO A 201 5.06 26.75 12.16
N PRO A 202 4.09 26.92 13.08
CA PRO A 202 3.23 25.82 13.55
C PRO A 202 2.16 25.31 12.57
N HIS A 203 1.90 25.97 11.43
CA HIS A 203 0.71 25.69 10.61
C HIS A 203 0.96 25.54 9.10
N SER A 204 2.19 25.23 8.67
CA SER A 204 2.44 24.77 7.30
C SER A 204 2.82 23.29 7.33
N VAL A 205 1.97 22.45 6.76
CA VAL A 205 2.24 21.04 6.49
C VAL A 205 3.66 20.89 5.92
N TYR A 206 4.46 20.06 6.59
CA TYR A 206 5.85 19.76 6.28
C TYR A 206 5.95 19.04 4.94
N TYR A 207 5.99 19.78 3.83
CA TYR A 207 6.31 19.21 2.53
C TYR A 207 7.54 19.89 1.96
N GLU A 208 8.67 19.21 2.06
CA GLU A 208 9.88 19.50 1.30
C GLU A 208 9.75 18.73 -0.01
N PHE A 209 9.65 19.45 -1.13
CA PHE A 209 9.63 18.81 -2.44
C PHE A 209 11.00 18.18 -2.71
N THR A 210 11.05 17.18 -3.58
CA THR A 210 12.30 16.44 -3.89
C THR A 210 13.43 17.35 -4.44
N ASN A 211 13.11 18.58 -4.83
CA ASN A 211 14.06 19.63 -5.24
C ASN A 211 14.54 20.54 -4.08
N GLY A 212 14.20 20.23 -2.83
CA GLY A 212 14.57 20.99 -1.63
C GLY A 212 13.74 22.27 -1.40
N CYS A 213 12.82 22.63 -2.29
CA CYS A 213 11.94 23.79 -2.11
C CYS A 213 10.80 23.48 -1.12
N ARG A 214 10.35 24.51 -0.40
CA ARG A 214 9.28 24.44 0.60
C ARG A 214 8.08 25.32 0.23
N THR A 215 8.04 25.80 -1.01
CA THR A 215 6.95 26.55 -1.66
C THR A 215 6.14 25.62 -2.57
N PRO A 216 4.84 25.88 -2.82
CA PRO A 216 4.06 25.09 -3.77
C PRO A 216 4.62 25.16 -5.22
N PRO A 217 4.45 24.11 -6.05
CA PRO A 217 5.08 24.04 -7.37
C PRO A 217 4.75 25.22 -8.29
N TRP A 218 3.53 25.75 -8.26
CA TRP A 218 3.15 26.91 -9.08
C TRP A 218 3.84 28.21 -8.65
N ARG A 219 4.27 28.35 -7.40
CA ARG A 219 5.07 29.49 -6.93
C ARG A 219 6.57 29.30 -7.16
N GLN A 220 7.04 28.06 -7.23
CA GLN A 220 8.42 27.74 -7.62
C GLN A 220 8.75 28.22 -9.04
N VAL A 221 7.78 28.24 -9.95
CA VAL A 221 7.92 28.80 -11.32
C VAL A 221 8.29 30.29 -11.28
N HIS A 222 7.86 31.02 -10.24
CA HIS A 222 8.21 32.43 -10.01
C HIS A 222 9.53 32.60 -9.24
N GLY A 223 10.29 31.51 -9.02
CA GLY A 223 11.56 31.53 -8.30
C GLY A 223 11.45 31.51 -6.79
N GLU A 224 10.27 31.28 -6.20
CA GLU A 224 10.11 31.22 -4.74
C GLU A 224 10.59 29.89 -4.16
N ILE A 225 11.40 29.93 -3.11
CA ILE A 225 12.10 28.78 -2.51
C ILE A 225 11.44 28.34 -1.20
N CYS A 226 11.16 29.28 -0.29
CA CYS A 226 10.48 29.01 0.98
C CYS A 226 9.84 30.27 1.58
N TYR A 227 8.94 30.09 2.55
CA TYR A 227 8.35 31.17 3.33
C TYR A 227 8.79 31.09 4.80
N LEU A 228 9.11 32.23 5.40
CA LEU A 228 9.55 32.33 6.79
C LEU A 228 8.64 33.29 7.57
N VAL A 229 8.39 32.97 8.84
CA VAL A 229 7.78 33.91 9.80
C VAL A 229 8.78 34.16 10.90
N ILE A 230 9.28 35.39 11.00
CA ILE A 230 10.28 35.79 12.00
C ILE A 230 9.65 36.81 12.92
N LYS A 231 9.74 36.59 14.24
CA LYS A 231 9.22 37.53 15.25
C LYS A 231 10.37 38.15 16.05
N PRO A 232 10.90 39.31 15.63
CA PRO A 232 11.91 40.01 16.40
C PRO A 232 11.33 40.47 17.75
N CYS A 233 12.19 40.67 18.76
CA CYS A 233 11.75 41.12 20.08
C CYS A 233 11.26 42.58 20.11
N ASP A 234 11.61 43.36 19.09
CA ASP A 234 11.36 44.80 18.98
C ASP A 234 10.35 45.17 17.89
N THR A 235 9.86 44.21 17.10
CA THR A 235 8.89 44.45 16.02
C THR A 235 7.82 43.36 15.91
N GLN A 236 6.77 43.64 15.14
CA GLN A 236 5.72 42.64 14.84
C GLN A 236 6.27 41.49 13.99
N PRO A 237 5.60 40.31 13.97
CA PRO A 237 5.99 39.20 13.11
C PRO A 237 6.13 39.62 11.64
N LEU A 238 7.30 39.31 11.08
CA LEU A 238 7.66 39.53 9.70
C LEU A 238 7.35 38.26 8.91
N HIS A 239 6.49 38.36 7.91
CA HIS A 239 6.23 37.29 6.95
C HIS A 239 7.10 37.52 5.73
N ILE A 240 7.90 36.53 5.37
CA ILE A 240 9.03 36.69 4.45
C ILE A 240 8.95 35.61 3.37
N THR A 241 9.16 35.99 2.11
CA THR A 241 9.40 35.07 1.01
C THR A 241 10.89 35.07 0.67
N CYS A 242 11.49 33.88 0.63
CA CYS A 242 12.82 33.66 0.07
C CYS A 242 12.67 33.20 -1.37
N SER A 243 13.32 33.90 -2.31
CA SER A 243 13.29 33.59 -3.74
C SER A 243 14.69 33.58 -4.33
N THR A 244 14.84 33.06 -5.55
CA THR A 244 16.06 33.12 -6.34
C THR A 244 16.51 34.55 -6.64
N ALA A 245 15.59 35.53 -6.60
CA ALA A 245 15.88 36.95 -6.80
C ALA A 245 16.24 37.71 -5.50
N GLY A 246 16.17 37.06 -4.34
CA GLY A 246 16.40 37.66 -3.02
C GLY A 246 15.24 37.44 -2.05
N VAL A 247 15.24 38.21 -0.95
CA VAL A 247 14.33 38.03 0.19
C VAL A 247 13.47 39.28 0.39
N PHE A 248 12.15 39.11 0.55
CA PHE A 248 11.21 40.24 0.70
C PHE A 248 10.07 39.92 1.68
N LEU A 249 9.39 40.96 2.19
CA LEU A 249 8.19 40.79 3.02
C LEU A 249 6.96 40.48 2.16
N ASN A 250 6.07 39.61 2.66
CA ASN A 250 4.78 39.31 2.04
C ASN A 250 3.59 39.66 2.97
N GLY A 251 2.36 39.52 2.47
CA GLY A 251 1.13 39.89 3.19
C GLY A 251 0.81 39.04 4.42
N GLY A 252 1.37 37.82 4.49
CA GLY A 252 1.08 36.83 5.54
C GLY A 252 -0.30 36.17 5.37
N ILE A 253 -0.41 34.88 5.69
CA ILE A 253 -1.68 34.16 5.63
C ILE A 253 -2.49 34.48 6.89
N ARG A 254 -3.57 35.25 6.76
CA ARG A 254 -4.46 35.60 7.88
C ARG A 254 -5.69 34.66 7.97
N GLN A 255 -6.16 34.11 6.85
CA GLN A 255 -7.22 33.08 6.72
C GLN A 255 -6.99 32.21 5.46
N GLU A 256 -7.44 30.94 5.46
CA GLU A 256 -7.36 30.06 4.27
C GLU A 256 -8.23 30.59 3.12
N GLY A 257 -7.60 30.93 1.98
CA GLY A 257 -8.28 31.32 0.73
C GLY A 257 -8.03 32.74 0.22
N GLU A 258 -7.23 33.56 0.91
CA GLU A 258 -6.88 34.90 0.40
C GLU A 258 -5.75 34.83 -0.66
N GLU A 259 -6.09 35.13 -1.92
CA GLU A 259 -5.16 35.12 -3.07
C GLU A 259 -3.94 36.07 -2.91
N ASN A 260 -4.08 37.12 -2.08
CA ASN A 260 -3.06 38.17 -1.93
C ASN A 260 -2.03 37.88 -0.80
N ALA A 261 -2.10 36.73 -0.12
CA ALA A 261 -1.25 36.41 1.03
C ALA A 261 0.25 36.34 0.69
N TYR A 262 0.57 36.07 -0.58
CA TYR A 262 1.94 35.89 -1.09
C TYR A 262 2.46 37.09 -1.87
N ASP A 263 1.70 38.19 -1.93
CA ASP A 263 2.12 39.38 -2.66
C ASP A 263 3.24 40.10 -1.92
N ARG A 264 4.22 40.58 -2.70
CA ARG A 264 5.38 41.30 -2.19
C ARG A 264 4.95 42.66 -1.62
N THR A 265 5.22 42.87 -0.34
CA THR A 265 4.89 44.10 0.41
C THR A 265 6.11 44.97 0.73
N SER A 266 7.32 44.54 0.36
CA SER A 266 8.55 45.33 0.49
C SER A 266 9.45 45.25 -0.74
N ASP A 267 10.48 46.10 -0.77
CA ASP A 267 11.62 45.91 -1.67
C ASP A 267 12.31 44.56 -1.43
N VAL A 268 13.04 44.09 -2.45
CA VAL A 268 13.79 42.83 -2.39
C VAL A 268 15.19 43.11 -1.83
N TYR A 269 15.52 42.41 -0.75
CA TYR A 269 16.82 42.47 -0.10
C TYR A 269 17.69 41.31 -0.59
N ARG A 270 19.00 41.53 -0.64
CA ARG A 270 19.99 40.52 -1.08
C ARG A 270 19.91 39.23 -0.26
N ASP A 271 19.73 39.37 1.05
CA ASP A 271 19.70 38.26 1.99
C ASP A 271 18.84 38.59 3.22
N LEU A 272 18.51 37.54 3.97
CA LEU A 272 17.67 37.63 5.16
C LEU A 272 18.29 38.52 6.24
N VAL A 273 19.62 38.53 6.38
CA VAL A 273 20.33 39.33 7.38
C VAL A 273 20.18 40.82 7.09
N THR A 274 20.27 41.21 5.82
CA THR A 274 20.10 42.59 5.36
C THR A 274 18.67 43.06 5.56
N LEU A 275 17.68 42.20 5.27
CA LEU A 275 16.27 42.47 5.57
C LEU A 275 16.06 42.67 7.08
N LEU A 276 16.59 41.77 7.91
CA LEU A 276 16.42 41.85 9.37
C LEU A 276 17.15 43.03 10.00
N LYS A 277 18.36 43.38 9.53
CA LYS A 277 19.06 44.62 9.93
C LYS A 277 18.26 45.86 9.58
N SER A 278 17.55 45.84 8.45
CA SER A 278 16.67 46.93 8.03
C SER A 278 15.39 47.03 8.86
N LYS A 279 14.85 45.90 9.34
CA LYS A 279 13.53 45.84 9.98
C LYS A 279 13.57 45.77 11.50
N SER A 280 14.68 45.34 12.11
CA SER A 280 14.85 45.22 13.56
C SER A 280 16.13 45.95 14.00
N PRO A 281 15.99 47.17 14.59
CA PRO A 281 17.11 47.89 15.18
C PRO A 281 17.86 47.07 16.24
N HIS A 282 17.14 46.29 17.05
CA HIS A 282 17.73 45.45 18.08
C HIS A 282 18.57 44.30 17.49
N PHE A 283 18.10 43.70 16.40
CA PHE A 283 18.88 42.71 15.65
C PHE A 283 20.12 43.33 15.02
N ALA A 284 19.98 44.53 14.43
CA ALA A 284 21.09 45.25 13.81
C ALA A 284 22.21 45.59 14.80
N GLU A 285 21.86 45.96 16.04
CA GLU A 285 22.83 46.30 17.08
C GLU A 285 23.55 45.06 17.65
N ASN A 286 22.86 43.92 17.71
CA ASN A 286 23.38 42.73 18.39
C ASN A 286 24.05 41.71 17.47
N ILE A 287 23.75 41.69 16.16
CA ILE A 287 24.35 40.70 15.25
C ILE A 287 25.87 40.86 15.07
N ASN A 288 26.41 42.04 15.38
CA ASN A 288 27.86 42.29 15.36
C ASN A 288 28.54 42.02 16.71
N LYS A 289 27.78 41.81 17.80
CA LYS A 289 28.32 41.46 19.12
C LYS A 289 28.50 39.94 19.15
N GLN A 290 29.70 39.45 18.87
CA GLN A 290 30.04 38.02 18.94
C GLN A 290 29.82 37.48 20.37
N VAL A 291 28.63 36.94 20.66
CA VAL A 291 28.37 36.14 21.86
C VAL A 291 28.00 34.74 21.39
N GLY A 292 28.83 33.76 21.75
CA GLY A 292 28.69 32.37 21.31
C GLY A 292 27.42 31.72 21.85
N PHE A 293 26.66 31.07 20.97
CA PHE A 293 25.55 30.20 21.34
C PHE A 293 26.08 28.81 21.72
N HIS A 294 25.66 28.26 22.86
CA HIS A 294 25.92 26.87 23.25
C HIS A 294 24.60 26.09 23.25
N VAL A 295 24.51 25.05 22.42
CA VAL A 295 23.38 24.13 22.39
C VAL A 295 23.84 22.78 22.97
N LYS A 296 23.21 22.31 24.05
CA LYS A 296 23.34 20.92 24.52
C LYS A 296 22.09 20.14 24.15
N GLN A 297 22.27 19.02 23.47
CA GLN A 297 21.20 18.12 23.06
C GLN A 297 20.87 17.14 24.19
N VAL A 298 19.60 17.07 24.61
CA VAL A 298 19.06 15.99 25.45
C VAL A 298 17.72 15.54 24.86
N ALA A 299 17.47 14.24 24.90
CA ALA A 299 16.40 13.56 24.18
C ALA A 299 15.00 14.19 24.36
N GLY A 300 14.33 14.46 23.23
CA GLY A 300 12.87 14.56 23.14
C GLY A 300 12.22 15.93 23.32
N PHE A 301 12.90 16.95 23.87
CA PHE A 301 12.32 18.30 24.04
C PHE A 301 13.37 19.40 23.85
N LEU A 302 13.01 20.48 23.14
CA LEU A 302 13.85 21.67 22.99
C LEU A 302 13.52 22.68 24.11
N ARG A 303 14.38 22.78 25.12
CA ARG A 303 14.32 23.79 26.18
C ARG A 303 15.49 24.76 26.00
N VAL A 304 15.23 26.04 25.74
CA VAL A 304 16.28 27.07 25.61
C VAL A 304 16.50 27.72 26.98
N ASN A 305 17.69 27.56 27.56
CA ASN A 305 18.10 28.27 28.76
C ASN A 305 19.03 29.44 28.39
N ILE A 306 18.77 30.62 28.95
CA ILE A 306 19.65 31.79 28.87
C ILE A 306 20.33 31.95 30.23
N CYS A 307 21.66 31.85 30.28
CA CYS A 307 22.44 32.28 31.45
C CYS A 307 23.12 33.62 31.12
N SER A 308 22.74 34.68 31.83
CA SER A 308 23.52 35.92 31.89
C SER A 308 24.65 35.75 32.90
N ALA A 309 25.83 36.32 32.62
CA ALA A 309 27.00 36.24 33.48
C ALA A 309 26.85 36.99 34.84
N ASP A 310 25.75 37.71 35.08
CA ASP A 310 25.63 38.59 36.24
C ASP A 310 24.66 38.16 37.36
N ASN A 311 23.93 37.02 37.26
CA ASN A 311 23.19 36.49 38.45
C ASN A 311 22.67 35.03 38.29
N PRO A 312 23.09 34.04 39.12
CA PRO A 312 22.77 32.62 38.89
C PRO A 312 21.38 32.11 39.34
N THR A 313 20.46 32.94 39.84
CA THR A 313 19.27 32.46 40.58
C THR A 313 17.89 32.79 40.00
N LYS A 314 17.78 33.38 38.79
CA LYS A 314 16.48 33.56 38.12
C LYS A 314 16.31 32.66 36.90
N GLN A 315 15.53 31.59 37.05
CA GLN A 315 14.98 30.80 35.95
C GLN A 315 13.70 31.46 35.43
N TYR A 316 13.62 31.71 34.12
CA TYR A 316 12.36 32.02 33.44
C TYR A 316 11.99 30.81 32.56
N ALA A 317 10.84 30.20 32.82
CA ALA A 317 10.27 29.13 32.01
C ALA A 317 9.07 29.67 31.21
N PHE A 318 8.98 29.30 29.93
CA PHE A 318 7.77 29.49 29.12
C PHE A 318 7.14 28.11 28.87
N GLU A 319 5.83 27.99 29.11
CA GLU A 319 4.98 26.87 28.74
C GLU A 319 4.03 27.30 27.62
N LEU A 320 3.81 26.44 26.62
CA LEU A 320 2.80 26.59 25.57
C LEU A 320 1.75 25.50 25.75
N ILE A 321 0.50 25.91 25.91
CA ILE A 321 -0.70 25.07 26.07
C ILE A 321 -1.26 24.74 24.68
N ILE A 322 -1.64 23.48 24.44
CA ILE A 322 -2.30 22.98 23.21
C ILE A 322 -3.77 22.69 23.53
N ASP A 323 -4.70 23.12 22.67
CA ASP A 323 -6.14 22.88 22.79
C ASP A 323 -6.65 22.25 21.46
N ASP A 324 -7.00 20.95 21.50
CA ASP A 324 -7.13 20.06 20.32
C ASP A 324 -8.57 19.76 19.86
N ASN A 325 -9.60 20.42 20.38
CA ASN A 325 -10.99 19.95 20.21
C ASN A 325 -11.85 20.58 19.08
N ALA A 326 -11.27 21.23 18.06
CA ALA A 326 -12.07 21.95 17.04
C ALA A 326 -12.09 21.35 15.61
N VAL A 327 -11.35 20.27 15.34
CA VAL A 327 -11.11 19.79 13.95
C VAL A 327 -12.07 18.67 13.51
N SER A 328 -12.73 17.97 14.43
CA SER A 328 -13.53 16.78 14.09
C SER A 328 -14.94 17.09 13.55
N GLU A 329 -15.59 18.17 14.01
CA GLU A 329 -16.98 18.46 13.61
C GLU A 329 -17.14 19.11 12.22
N LYS A 330 -16.09 19.74 11.67
CA LYS A 330 -16.19 20.50 10.40
C LYS A 330 -15.94 19.69 9.14
N PHE A 331 -15.34 18.50 9.24
CA PHE A 331 -15.15 17.60 8.11
C PHE A 331 -16.45 16.86 7.71
N ALA A 332 -17.37 16.65 8.66
CA ALA A 332 -18.65 15.99 8.41
C ALA A 332 -19.64 16.88 7.61
N GLU A 333 -19.65 18.20 7.85
CA GLU A 333 -20.53 19.13 7.14
C GLU A 333 -20.12 19.38 5.68
N ALA A 334 -18.86 19.14 5.32
CA ALA A 334 -18.35 19.31 3.95
C ALA A 334 -18.74 18.15 3.03
N GLN A 335 -18.82 16.91 3.55
CA GLN A 335 -19.25 15.74 2.80
C GLN A 335 -20.76 15.75 2.48
N GLU A 336 -21.59 16.26 3.40
CA GLU A 336 -23.05 16.31 3.20
C GLU A 336 -23.48 17.37 2.14
N LYS A 337 -22.65 18.40 1.93
CA LYS A 337 -22.88 19.44 0.89
C LYS A 337 -22.48 19.00 -0.52
N MET A 338 -21.55 18.05 -0.67
CA MET A 338 -21.20 17.50 -1.98
C MET A 338 -22.25 16.51 -2.50
N GLN A 339 -23.01 15.84 -1.62
CA GLN A 339 -24.04 14.87 -2.02
C GLN A 339 -25.34 15.50 -2.54
N LYS A 340 -25.62 16.79 -2.24
CA LYS A 340 -26.86 17.50 -2.64
C LYS A 340 -26.78 18.25 -3.97
N LYS A 341 -25.66 18.20 -4.69
CA LYS A 341 -25.45 18.90 -5.97
C LYS A 341 -25.53 18.00 -7.22
N ALA A 342 -25.80 16.71 -7.05
CA ALA A 342 -25.92 15.74 -8.14
C ALA A 342 -27.36 15.58 -8.70
N ASP A 343 -28.36 16.18 -8.05
CA ASP A 343 -29.74 16.23 -8.56
C ASP A 343 -30.04 17.66 -9.03
N VAL A 344 -29.93 17.89 -10.34
CA VAL A 344 -30.71 18.83 -11.18
C VAL A 344 -29.93 19.05 -12.48
N SER A 345 -30.46 18.51 -13.58
CA SER A 345 -30.49 19.07 -14.96
C SER A 345 -30.41 17.96 -16.03
N VAL A 346 -31.54 17.31 -16.29
CA VAL A 346 -31.78 16.53 -17.52
C VAL A 346 -32.66 17.37 -18.44
N SER A 347 -32.17 17.76 -19.63
CA SER A 347 -33.04 18.08 -20.76
C SER A 347 -32.39 17.82 -22.13
N SER A 348 -32.89 16.75 -22.77
CA SER A 348 -33.30 16.61 -24.19
C SER A 348 -32.40 17.00 -25.40
N LEU A 349 -31.96 15.92 -26.12
CA LEU A 349 -32.09 15.62 -27.60
C LEU A 349 -31.26 16.41 -28.66
N PRO A 350 -31.08 15.89 -29.91
CA PRO A 350 -31.01 14.50 -30.41
C PRO A 350 -29.87 14.18 -31.44
N GLY A 351 -29.41 12.92 -31.42
CA GLY A 351 -29.20 12.02 -32.58
C GLY A 351 -28.28 12.38 -33.77
N ARG A 352 -27.25 11.55 -34.00
CA ARG A 352 -26.91 11.08 -35.36
C ARG A 352 -26.13 9.75 -35.37
N GLN A 353 -26.70 8.78 -36.08
CA GLN A 353 -26.14 7.45 -36.37
C GLN A 353 -25.17 7.52 -37.56
N SER A 354 -24.11 6.70 -37.55
CA SER A 354 -23.45 6.22 -38.77
C SER A 354 -22.97 4.78 -38.60
N LYS A 355 -23.60 3.88 -39.35
CA LYS A 355 -23.22 2.48 -39.63
C LYS A 355 -22.07 2.48 -40.67
N THR A 356 -21.10 1.54 -40.71
CA THR A 356 -21.06 0.15 -41.26
C THR A 356 -19.57 -0.21 -41.51
N PRO A 357 -19.16 -1.37 -42.09
CA PRO A 357 -19.34 -2.82 -41.79
C PRO A 357 -17.95 -3.51 -41.56
N GLY A 358 -17.76 -4.69 -40.95
CA GLY A 358 -18.18 -6.05 -41.33
C GLY A 358 -17.05 -6.85 -42.05
N GLY A 359 -16.46 -7.87 -41.39
CA GLY A 359 -15.51 -8.86 -41.97
C GLY A 359 -14.69 -9.61 -40.90
N VAL A 360 -15.20 -10.69 -40.26
CA VAL A 360 -15.08 -12.15 -40.53
C VAL A 360 -13.68 -12.77 -40.29
N GLY A 361 -13.64 -13.74 -39.35
CA GLY A 361 -12.59 -14.74 -39.10
C GLY A 361 -12.12 -14.66 -37.64
N GLY A 362 -12.32 -15.61 -36.72
CA GLY A 362 -12.53 -17.05 -36.75
C GLY A 362 -12.48 -17.51 -35.28
N ALA A 363 -13.29 -18.49 -34.92
CA ALA A 363 -13.71 -18.79 -33.55
C ALA A 363 -12.67 -19.58 -32.74
N ASP A 364 -12.56 -19.24 -31.45
CA ASP A 364 -12.21 -20.14 -30.35
C ASP A 364 -12.77 -19.51 -29.05
N ASP A 365 -14.09 -19.60 -28.89
CA ASP A 365 -14.81 -19.04 -27.75
C ASP A 365 -15.36 -20.19 -26.89
N PHE A 366 -14.48 -20.77 -26.08
CA PHE A 366 -14.89 -21.61 -24.95
C PHE A 366 -15.10 -20.70 -23.73
N SER A 367 -16.36 -20.32 -23.52
CA SER A 367 -17.00 -19.95 -22.25
C SER A 367 -16.06 -19.68 -21.05
N GLU A 368 -15.51 -18.46 -20.95
CA GLU A 368 -14.81 -17.97 -19.76
C GLU A 368 -15.81 -17.57 -18.65
N SER A 369 -16.41 -18.55 -17.96
CA SER A 369 -17.10 -18.30 -16.68
C SER A 369 -16.17 -18.66 -15.53
N SER A 370 -15.32 -17.71 -15.13
CA SER A 370 -14.63 -17.75 -13.84
C SER A 370 -14.90 -16.43 -13.13
N SER A 371 -15.54 -16.51 -11.97
CA SER A 371 -15.80 -15.42 -11.03
C SER A 371 -14.49 -14.90 -10.42
N GLU A 372 -13.64 -14.30 -11.25
CA GLU A 372 -12.58 -13.43 -10.76
C GLU A 372 -13.24 -12.08 -10.49
N SER A 373 -13.31 -11.67 -9.22
CA SER A 373 -13.88 -10.39 -8.80
C SER A 373 -13.23 -9.25 -9.59
N GLU A 374 -14.07 -8.38 -10.14
CA GLU A 374 -13.70 -7.17 -10.87
C GLU A 374 -13.10 -6.15 -9.91
N GLU A 375 -11.83 -6.33 -9.57
CA GLU A 375 -11.03 -5.22 -9.06
C GLU A 375 -10.41 -4.52 -10.29
N ASP A 376 -10.86 -3.28 -10.49
CA ASP A 376 -10.45 -2.29 -11.49
C ASP A 376 -11.15 -2.34 -12.87
N GLU A 377 -12.47 -2.20 -12.92
CA GLU A 377 -13.12 -1.48 -14.04
C GLU A 377 -13.24 0.02 -13.71
N GLU A 378 -12.13 0.75 -13.76
CA GLU A 378 -12.17 2.21 -13.85
C GLU A 378 -12.46 2.62 -15.31
N GLN A 379 -13.53 3.39 -15.47
CA GLN A 379 -14.06 3.89 -16.74
C GLN A 379 -12.96 4.55 -17.60
N PRO A 380 -13.10 4.54 -18.94
CA PRO A 380 -12.24 5.34 -19.79
C PRO A 380 -12.59 6.82 -19.58
N GLU A 381 -11.86 7.49 -18.69
CA GLU A 381 -11.95 8.95 -18.55
C GLU A 381 -11.50 9.61 -19.85
N ARG A 382 -12.47 10.19 -20.57
CA ARG A 382 -12.22 11.13 -21.65
C ARG A 382 -11.65 12.40 -21.02
N ARG A 383 -10.38 12.71 -21.30
CA ARG A 383 -9.82 14.02 -20.99
C ARG A 383 -10.59 15.11 -21.72
N THR A 384 -11.02 16.11 -20.96
CA THR A 384 -11.29 17.46 -21.44
C THR A 384 -9.96 18.10 -21.82
N GLU A 385 -9.79 18.44 -23.10
CA GLU A 385 -8.66 19.27 -23.57
C GLU A 385 -8.81 20.67 -22.96
N SER A 386 -8.12 20.94 -21.85
CA SER A 386 -7.92 22.30 -21.36
C SER A 386 -6.60 22.83 -21.94
N ASN A 387 -6.72 23.77 -22.88
CA ASN A 387 -5.62 24.64 -23.30
C ASN A 387 -5.13 25.45 -22.09
N THR A 388 -4.04 24.99 -21.48
CA THR A 388 -3.21 25.69 -20.50
C THR A 388 -1.77 25.45 -20.89
N ASP A 389 -0.94 26.50 -20.85
CA ASP A 389 0.48 26.47 -21.24
C ASP A 389 1.20 25.23 -20.68
N LEU A 390 1.77 24.41 -21.56
CA LEU A 390 2.43 23.16 -21.17
C LEU A 390 3.69 23.46 -20.33
N PRO A 391 3.92 22.74 -19.22
CA PRO A 391 5.11 22.92 -18.37
C PRO A 391 6.42 22.78 -19.16
N SER A 392 7.48 23.48 -18.73
CA SER A 392 8.78 23.47 -19.41
C SER A 392 9.38 22.07 -19.51
N GLU A 393 9.09 21.19 -18.53
CA GLU A 393 9.51 19.80 -18.50
C GLU A 393 8.91 18.99 -19.66
N TYR A 394 7.69 19.31 -20.10
CA TYR A 394 7.04 18.63 -21.23
C TYR A 394 7.85 18.82 -22.51
N TRP A 395 8.26 20.06 -22.79
CA TRP A 395 9.04 20.40 -23.98
C TRP A 395 10.44 19.81 -23.94
N GLN A 396 11.07 19.77 -22.77
CA GLN A 396 12.38 19.14 -22.58
C GLN A 396 12.29 17.62 -22.80
N ILE A 397 11.28 16.95 -22.23
CA ILE A 397 11.01 15.52 -22.45
C ILE A 397 10.74 15.25 -23.93
N GLN A 398 9.95 16.08 -24.61
CA GLN A 398 9.70 15.95 -26.05
C GLN A 398 11.01 15.99 -26.85
N LYS A 399 11.91 16.92 -26.51
CA LYS A 399 13.22 17.05 -27.17
C LYS A 399 14.11 15.82 -26.90
N LEU A 400 14.14 15.32 -25.66
CA LEU A 400 14.87 14.09 -25.31
C LEU A 400 14.33 12.86 -26.05
N VAL A 401 13.01 12.69 -26.14
CA VAL A 401 12.40 11.59 -26.90
C VAL A 401 12.77 11.66 -28.38
N LYS A 402 12.88 12.87 -28.96
CA LYS A 402 13.37 13.05 -30.34
C LYS A 402 14.82 12.59 -30.49
N TYR A 403 15.69 12.83 -29.51
CA TYR A 403 17.06 12.32 -29.53
C TYR A 403 17.12 10.80 -29.36
N LEU A 404 16.25 10.21 -28.55
CA LEU A 404 16.13 8.75 -28.44
C LEU A 404 15.73 8.09 -29.79
N LYS A 405 14.93 8.78 -30.62
CA LYS A 405 14.51 8.28 -31.94
C LYS A 405 15.60 8.33 -33.02
N GLY A 406 16.63 9.17 -32.88
CA GLY A 406 17.56 9.46 -33.99
C GLY A 406 19.02 9.69 -33.61
N GLY A 407 19.40 9.45 -32.35
CA GLY A 407 20.77 9.56 -31.86
C GLY A 407 21.58 8.29 -32.13
N ASN A 408 22.91 8.42 -32.20
CA ASN A 408 23.82 7.27 -32.12
C ASN A 408 23.78 6.65 -30.71
N GLN A 409 24.47 5.53 -30.48
CA GLN A 409 24.45 4.81 -29.19
C GLN A 409 24.80 5.74 -28.00
N THR A 410 25.83 6.56 -28.15
CA THR A 410 26.28 7.51 -27.12
C THR A 410 25.22 8.58 -26.83
N ALA A 411 24.63 9.19 -27.88
CA ALA A 411 23.58 10.18 -27.75
C ALA A 411 22.31 9.59 -27.12
N THR A 412 21.98 8.34 -27.43
CA THR A 412 20.83 7.61 -26.86
C THR A 412 21.04 7.36 -25.37
N VAL A 413 22.23 6.90 -24.96
CA VAL A 413 22.55 6.70 -23.54
C VAL A 413 22.54 8.02 -22.77
N ILE A 414 23.09 9.09 -23.35
CA ILE A 414 23.04 10.44 -22.74
C ILE A 414 21.59 10.88 -22.57
N ALA A 415 20.76 10.75 -23.61
CA ALA A 415 19.34 11.13 -23.54
C ALA A 415 18.56 10.30 -22.50
N LEU A 416 18.86 9.00 -22.35
CA LEU A 416 18.27 8.16 -21.30
C LEU A 416 18.71 8.61 -19.89
N CYS A 417 19.98 8.94 -19.70
CA CYS A 417 20.48 9.48 -18.44
C CYS A 417 19.80 10.81 -18.11
N SER A 418 19.75 11.74 -19.06
CA SER A 418 19.10 13.04 -18.88
C SER A 418 17.59 12.91 -18.62
N MET A 419 16.92 11.92 -19.22
CA MET A 419 15.51 11.66 -18.94
C MET A 419 15.27 11.18 -17.50
N ARG A 420 16.24 10.48 -16.91
CA ARG A 420 16.17 10.01 -15.51
C ARG A 420 16.45 11.14 -14.50
N ASP A 421 17.07 12.24 -14.92
CA ASP A 421 17.28 13.40 -14.05
C ASP A 421 15.97 14.17 -13.79
N PHE A 422 14.91 13.89 -14.56
CA PHE A 422 13.56 14.39 -14.28
C PHE A 422 12.89 13.62 -13.15
N ASN A 423 11.93 14.26 -12.48
CA ASN A 423 11.09 13.59 -11.50
C ASN A 423 10.05 12.69 -12.20
N LEU A 424 10.45 11.47 -12.54
CA LEU A 424 9.60 10.47 -13.20
C LEU A 424 8.47 9.92 -12.30
N ALA A 425 8.46 10.24 -11.00
CA ALA A 425 7.32 9.97 -10.12
C ALA A 425 6.17 10.97 -10.32
N GLN A 426 6.41 12.15 -10.88
CA GLN A 426 5.35 13.11 -11.19
C GLN A 426 4.51 12.65 -12.38
N GLU A 427 3.20 12.76 -12.24
CA GLU A 427 2.25 12.36 -13.28
C GLU A 427 2.46 13.17 -14.57
N THR A 428 2.78 14.46 -14.46
CA THR A 428 3.08 15.34 -15.60
C THR A 428 4.20 14.80 -16.48
N CYS A 429 5.33 14.38 -15.90
CA CYS A 429 6.46 13.78 -16.62
C CYS A 429 6.08 12.43 -17.25
N GLN A 430 5.37 11.57 -16.51
CA GLN A 430 4.94 10.25 -17.01
C GLN A 430 4.02 10.39 -18.23
N LEU A 431 3.06 11.31 -18.14
CA LEU A 431 2.11 11.60 -19.20
C LEU A 431 2.80 12.29 -20.37
N ALA A 432 3.75 13.20 -20.13
CA ALA A 432 4.56 13.79 -21.19
C ALA A 432 5.28 12.71 -22.00
N ILE A 433 5.97 11.76 -21.34
CA ILE A 433 6.66 10.64 -22.00
C ILE A 433 5.67 9.80 -22.83
N ARG A 434 4.46 9.55 -22.32
CA ARG A 434 3.42 8.84 -23.09
C ARG A 434 2.96 9.64 -24.30
N ASP A 435 2.58 10.89 -24.10
CA ASP A 435 1.88 11.73 -25.09
C ASP A 435 2.80 12.10 -26.26
N VAL A 436 4.11 12.24 -26.02
CA VAL A 436 5.11 12.47 -27.09
C VAL A 436 5.56 11.18 -27.80
N GLY A 437 4.97 10.02 -27.45
CA GLY A 437 5.31 8.72 -28.01
C GLY A 437 6.65 8.15 -27.50
N GLY A 438 7.10 8.59 -26.32
CA GLY A 438 8.33 8.09 -25.68
C GLY A 438 8.23 6.65 -25.21
N LEU A 439 7.06 6.17 -24.78
CA LEU A 439 6.87 4.76 -24.38
C LEU A 439 7.20 3.77 -25.50
N GLU A 440 6.75 4.06 -26.73
CA GLU A 440 7.06 3.24 -27.89
C GLU A 440 8.57 3.18 -28.15
N VAL A 441 9.25 4.32 -28.06
CA VAL A 441 10.70 4.41 -28.24
C VAL A 441 11.44 3.61 -27.16
N LEU A 442 11.04 3.78 -25.90
CA LEU A 442 11.62 3.05 -24.78
C LEU A 442 11.46 1.53 -24.97
N ILE A 443 10.27 1.07 -25.38
CA ILE A 443 10.01 -0.35 -25.66
C ILE A 443 10.87 -0.83 -26.85
N ASN A 444 10.97 -0.06 -27.93
CA ASN A 444 11.80 -0.41 -29.08
C ASN A 444 13.31 -0.50 -28.71
N LEU A 445 13.78 0.35 -27.79
CA LEU A 445 15.16 0.27 -27.28
C LEU A 445 15.45 -1.05 -26.56
N LEU A 446 14.44 -1.75 -26.04
CA LEU A 446 14.60 -3.06 -25.41
C LEU A 446 14.98 -4.17 -26.40
N ASP A 447 14.65 -4.01 -27.68
CA ASP A 447 14.98 -4.96 -28.76
C ASP A 447 16.35 -4.70 -29.42
N THR A 448 17.09 -3.69 -28.96
CA THR A 448 18.45 -3.39 -29.47
C THR A 448 19.47 -4.48 -29.06
N GLU A 449 20.69 -4.44 -29.57
CA GLU A 449 21.77 -5.32 -29.07
C GLU A 449 22.55 -4.68 -27.91
N GLU A 450 22.42 -3.37 -27.70
CA GLU A 450 23.24 -2.61 -26.76
C GLU A 450 22.67 -2.68 -25.33
N ILE A 451 23.37 -3.40 -24.45
CA ILE A 451 22.95 -3.66 -23.06
C ILE A 451 22.69 -2.36 -22.30
N LYS A 452 23.54 -1.33 -22.47
CA LYS A 452 23.38 -0.04 -21.77
C LYS A 452 22.09 0.68 -22.15
N CYS A 453 21.66 0.59 -23.41
CA CYS A 453 20.40 1.19 -23.87
C CYS A 453 19.20 0.46 -23.27
N LYS A 454 19.24 -0.88 -23.22
CA LYS A 454 18.21 -1.68 -22.55
C LYS A 454 18.08 -1.37 -21.07
N ILE A 455 19.21 -1.33 -20.35
CA ILE A 455 19.24 -1.00 -18.92
C ILE A 455 18.66 0.41 -18.68
N GLY A 456 19.11 1.40 -19.46
CA GLY A 456 18.61 2.78 -19.34
C GLY A 456 17.10 2.87 -19.59
N SER A 457 16.60 2.19 -20.62
CA SER A 457 15.18 2.13 -20.93
C SER A 457 14.36 1.43 -19.84
N LEU A 458 14.79 0.26 -19.36
CA LEU A 458 14.10 -0.46 -18.29
C LEU A 458 14.06 0.32 -16.98
N LYS A 459 15.12 1.06 -16.62
CA LYS A 459 15.13 1.92 -15.42
C LYS A 459 14.02 2.99 -15.47
N ILE A 460 13.82 3.62 -16.63
CA ILE A 460 12.76 4.60 -16.84
C ILE A 460 11.39 3.89 -16.80
N LEU A 461 11.20 2.82 -17.58
CA LEU A 461 9.96 2.06 -17.65
C LEU A 461 9.51 1.53 -16.28
N LYS A 462 10.45 1.05 -15.46
CA LYS A 462 10.22 0.60 -14.09
C LYS A 462 9.61 1.69 -13.21
N GLU A 463 10.13 2.92 -13.27
CA GLU A 463 9.65 4.04 -12.45
C GLU A 463 8.24 4.50 -12.89
N ILE A 464 8.05 4.70 -14.19
CA ILE A 464 6.77 5.23 -14.72
C ILE A 464 5.65 4.17 -14.76
N SER A 465 5.98 2.88 -14.76
CA SER A 465 5.01 1.77 -14.74
C SER A 465 4.26 1.63 -13.40
N ARG A 466 4.53 2.49 -12.40
CA ARG A 466 3.70 2.59 -11.19
C ARG A 466 2.34 3.23 -11.46
N ASN A 467 2.19 3.99 -12.56
CA ASN A 467 0.95 4.63 -12.98
C ASN A 467 0.03 3.68 -13.77
N SER A 468 -1.27 3.65 -13.44
CA SER A 468 -2.24 2.73 -14.05
C SER A 468 -2.45 2.93 -15.55
N GLN A 469 -2.37 4.17 -16.06
CA GLN A 469 -2.50 4.49 -17.47
C GLN A 469 -1.27 4.04 -18.27
N ILE A 470 -0.07 4.23 -17.71
CA ILE A 470 1.19 3.80 -18.33
C ILE A 470 1.27 2.28 -18.43
N ARG A 471 0.82 1.53 -17.40
CA ARG A 471 0.77 0.06 -17.45
C ARG A 471 -0.05 -0.47 -18.62
N ARG A 472 -1.22 0.15 -18.87
CA ARG A 472 -2.10 -0.19 -19.99
C ARG A 472 -1.39 0.07 -21.32
N ALA A 473 -0.81 1.26 -21.49
CA ALA A 473 -0.07 1.63 -22.69
C ALA A 473 1.12 0.68 -22.97
N ILE A 474 1.91 0.31 -21.95
CA ILE A 474 3.02 -0.64 -22.11
C ILE A 474 2.51 -2.01 -22.59
N ALA A 475 1.38 -2.48 -22.05
CA ALA A 475 0.78 -3.75 -22.47
C ALA A 475 0.18 -3.68 -23.89
N ASP A 476 -0.39 -2.54 -24.28
CA ASP A 476 -0.93 -2.31 -25.63
C ASP A 476 0.16 -2.24 -26.69
N LEU A 477 1.30 -1.62 -26.37
CA LEU A 477 2.49 -1.52 -27.23
C LEU A 477 3.31 -2.82 -27.29
N GLY A 478 2.88 -3.91 -26.63
CA GLY A 478 3.57 -5.19 -26.65
C GLY A 478 4.86 -5.24 -25.81
N GLY A 479 5.05 -4.30 -24.88
CA GLY A 479 6.27 -4.23 -24.07
C GLY A 479 6.48 -5.43 -23.13
N LEU A 480 5.40 -6.07 -22.67
CA LEU A 480 5.47 -7.27 -21.81
C LEU A 480 6.16 -8.44 -22.52
N GLN A 481 5.91 -8.62 -23.81
CA GLN A 481 6.50 -9.69 -24.62
C GLN A 481 8.01 -9.52 -24.72
N THR A 482 8.47 -8.28 -24.96
CA THR A 482 9.89 -7.96 -25.02
C THR A 482 10.57 -8.13 -23.66
N MET A 483 9.94 -7.67 -22.57
CA MET A 483 10.48 -7.88 -21.22
C MET A 483 10.59 -9.37 -20.86
N VAL A 484 9.61 -10.19 -21.24
CA VAL A 484 9.67 -11.65 -21.01
C VAL A 484 10.84 -12.30 -21.75
N LYS A 485 11.14 -11.86 -22.98
CA LYS A 485 12.34 -12.33 -23.71
C LYS A 485 13.65 -11.91 -23.02
N ILE A 486 13.69 -10.71 -22.44
CA ILE A 486 14.87 -10.20 -21.73
C ILE A 486 15.22 -11.04 -20.50
N LEU A 487 14.26 -11.76 -19.90
CA LEU A 487 14.54 -12.66 -18.76
C LEU A 487 15.53 -13.79 -19.12
N ASP A 488 15.66 -14.13 -20.40
CA ASP A 488 16.62 -15.13 -20.90
C ASP A 488 18.06 -14.56 -21.05
N SER A 489 18.26 -13.25 -20.85
CA SER A 489 19.57 -12.58 -20.94
C SER A 489 20.54 -13.10 -19.88
N PRO A 490 21.85 -13.26 -20.16
CA PRO A 490 22.84 -13.59 -19.14
C PRO A 490 23.11 -12.43 -18.16
N ASP A 491 22.74 -11.21 -18.54
CA ASP A 491 22.98 -10.01 -17.73
C ASP A 491 21.99 -9.89 -16.57
N LYS A 492 22.51 -9.90 -15.33
CA LYS A 492 21.70 -9.86 -14.10
C LYS A 492 20.92 -8.55 -13.97
N ASP A 493 21.47 -7.42 -14.41
CA ASP A 493 20.80 -6.11 -14.33
C ASP A 493 19.55 -6.08 -15.22
N LEU A 494 19.65 -6.62 -16.42
CA LEU A 494 18.51 -6.77 -17.32
C LEU A 494 17.44 -7.68 -16.74
N LYS A 495 17.81 -8.81 -16.12
CA LYS A 495 16.85 -9.75 -15.53
C LYS A 495 16.01 -9.11 -14.44
N TYR A 496 16.64 -8.50 -13.41
CA TYR A 496 15.88 -7.96 -12.30
C TYR A 496 15.06 -6.73 -12.71
N LEU A 497 15.60 -5.85 -13.57
CA LEU A 497 14.86 -4.67 -14.05
C LEU A 497 13.64 -5.07 -14.90
N ALA A 498 13.78 -6.09 -15.76
CA ALA A 498 12.67 -6.61 -16.54
C ALA A 498 11.63 -7.27 -15.64
N ALA A 499 12.04 -8.09 -14.67
CA ALA A 499 11.13 -8.72 -13.72
C ALA A 499 10.37 -7.68 -12.86
N GLU A 500 11.06 -6.66 -12.33
CA GLU A 500 10.44 -5.59 -11.55
C GLU A 500 9.43 -4.76 -12.38
N THR A 501 9.77 -4.47 -13.64
CA THR A 501 8.85 -3.78 -14.56
C THR A 501 7.64 -4.66 -14.89
N ILE A 502 7.83 -5.96 -15.13
CA ILE A 502 6.73 -6.92 -15.31
C ILE A 502 5.82 -6.92 -14.08
N ALA A 503 6.39 -6.93 -12.86
CA ALA A 503 5.61 -6.88 -11.62
C ALA A 503 4.72 -5.63 -11.55
N ASN A 504 5.27 -4.47 -11.91
CA ASN A 504 4.53 -3.22 -11.93
C ASN A 504 3.40 -3.23 -12.97
N VAL A 505 3.62 -3.82 -14.16
CA VAL A 505 2.63 -3.86 -15.24
C VAL A 505 1.57 -4.95 -15.04
N ALA A 506 1.91 -6.08 -14.43
CA ALA A 506 1.04 -7.26 -14.26
C ALA A 506 -0.06 -7.11 -13.19
N LYS A 507 -0.54 -5.89 -12.94
CA LYS A 507 -1.57 -5.61 -11.93
C LYS A 507 -3.01 -5.79 -12.42
N PHE A 508 -3.25 -5.97 -13.72
CA PHE A 508 -4.58 -6.23 -14.31
C PHE A 508 -4.64 -7.51 -15.15
N ARG A 509 -5.85 -8.03 -15.41
CA ARG A 509 -6.09 -9.37 -15.99
C ARG A 509 -5.41 -9.57 -17.36
N ARG A 510 -5.51 -8.60 -18.27
CA ARG A 510 -4.91 -8.70 -19.62
C ARG A 510 -3.38 -8.79 -19.56
N ALA A 511 -2.70 -7.96 -18.77
CA ALA A 511 -1.25 -8.05 -18.59
C ALA A 511 -0.81 -9.42 -18.03
N ARG A 512 -1.48 -9.93 -16.98
CA ARG A 512 -1.23 -11.26 -16.41
C ARG A 512 -1.38 -12.38 -17.44
N ARG A 513 -2.39 -12.28 -18.32
CA ARG A 513 -2.64 -13.22 -19.42
C ARG A 513 -1.49 -13.17 -20.43
N THR A 514 -1.04 -11.97 -20.83
CA THR A 514 0.07 -11.78 -21.77
C THR A 514 1.36 -12.40 -21.26
N VAL A 515 1.72 -12.16 -19.98
CA VAL A 515 2.93 -12.75 -19.37
C VAL A 515 2.87 -14.29 -19.43
N ARG A 516 1.72 -14.89 -19.11
CA ARG A 516 1.53 -16.35 -19.19
C ARG A 516 1.66 -16.87 -20.62
N GLN A 517 0.99 -16.25 -21.58
CA GLN A 517 0.95 -16.72 -22.98
C GLN A 517 2.33 -16.72 -23.64
N HIS A 518 3.21 -15.80 -23.24
CA HIS A 518 4.57 -15.69 -23.76
C HIS A 518 5.60 -16.50 -22.95
N GLY A 519 5.15 -17.41 -22.08
CA GLY A 519 6.03 -18.28 -21.29
C GLY A 519 6.80 -17.54 -20.19
N GLY A 520 6.33 -16.38 -19.75
CA GLY A 520 6.98 -15.58 -18.71
C GLY A 520 6.91 -16.22 -17.32
N ILE A 521 5.86 -16.99 -17.01
CA ILE A 521 5.73 -17.63 -15.69
C ILE A 521 6.87 -18.63 -15.45
N MET A 522 7.21 -19.45 -16.44
CA MET A 522 8.30 -20.43 -16.35
C MET A 522 9.65 -19.73 -16.13
N ARG A 523 9.96 -18.71 -16.93
CA ARG A 523 11.18 -17.90 -16.80
C ARG A 523 11.29 -17.20 -15.45
N LEU A 524 10.19 -16.63 -14.95
CA LEU A 524 10.16 -16.00 -13.64
C LEU A 524 10.39 -17.00 -12.50
N VAL A 525 9.91 -18.24 -12.65
CA VAL A 525 10.20 -19.32 -11.69
C VAL A 525 11.68 -19.72 -11.72
N GLU A 526 12.30 -19.78 -12.89
CA GLU A 526 13.74 -20.05 -13.04
C GLU A 526 14.62 -18.99 -12.35
N LEU A 527 14.16 -17.72 -12.27
CA LEU A 527 14.87 -16.67 -11.53
C LEU A 527 14.93 -16.90 -10.02
N LEU A 528 14.06 -17.75 -9.47
CA LEU A 528 14.05 -18.09 -8.05
C LEU A 528 15.16 -19.07 -7.65
N ASP A 529 15.89 -19.63 -8.62
CA ASP A 529 16.94 -20.61 -8.36
C ASP A 529 18.21 -19.94 -7.82
N CYS A 530 18.14 -19.43 -6.58
CA CYS A 530 19.30 -18.95 -5.83
C CYS A 530 19.45 -19.71 -4.50
N VAL A 531 20.67 -19.70 -3.94
CA VAL A 531 21.01 -20.29 -2.64
C VAL A 531 21.46 -19.18 -1.69
N PRO A 532 20.55 -18.61 -0.89
CA PRO A 532 20.86 -17.53 0.02
C PRO A 532 21.13 -18.08 1.43
N ASP A 533 22.14 -18.95 1.57
CA ASP A 533 22.45 -19.61 2.86
C ASP A 533 23.36 -18.76 3.77
N SER A 534 23.98 -17.69 3.27
CA SER A 534 24.93 -16.85 4.02
C SER A 534 24.38 -15.46 4.31
N ALA A 535 24.53 -14.99 5.55
CA ALA A 535 24.20 -13.62 5.96
C ALA A 535 25.18 -12.56 5.39
N ALA A 536 26.40 -12.99 5.02
CA ALA A 536 27.37 -12.15 4.31
C ALA A 536 27.41 -12.58 2.85
N LEU A 537 27.01 -11.67 1.95
CA LEU A 537 26.98 -11.89 0.51
C LEU A 537 28.18 -11.19 -0.14
N THR A 538 28.72 -11.81 -1.18
CA THR A 538 29.57 -11.11 -2.16
C THR A 538 28.71 -10.26 -3.08
N GLU A 539 29.30 -9.23 -3.72
CA GLU A 539 28.57 -8.35 -4.67
C GLU A 539 27.84 -9.15 -5.77
N GLU A 540 28.39 -10.30 -6.17
CA GLU A 540 27.78 -11.16 -7.17
C GLU A 540 26.55 -11.93 -6.64
N GLN A 541 26.59 -12.36 -5.37
CA GLN A 541 25.48 -13.02 -4.69
C GLN A 541 24.37 -12.03 -4.31
N GLU A 542 24.70 -10.77 -3.99
CA GLU A 542 23.70 -9.71 -3.79
C GLU A 542 22.86 -9.50 -5.05
N LYS A 543 23.50 -9.50 -6.23
CA LYS A 543 22.80 -9.43 -7.51
C LYS A 543 21.91 -10.64 -7.75
N ASP A 544 22.34 -11.85 -7.37
CA ASP A 544 21.51 -13.06 -7.49
C ASP A 544 20.28 -13.01 -6.58
N VAL A 545 20.43 -12.53 -5.34
CA VAL A 545 19.32 -12.30 -4.42
C VAL A 545 18.36 -11.26 -4.98
N GLU A 546 18.86 -10.18 -5.59
CA GLU A 546 18.02 -9.13 -6.18
C GLU A 546 17.24 -9.62 -7.40
N VAL A 547 17.85 -10.47 -8.24
CA VAL A 547 17.18 -11.14 -9.36
C VAL A 547 16.06 -12.05 -8.84
N ALA A 548 16.33 -12.88 -7.83
CA ALA A 548 15.33 -13.76 -7.23
C ALA A 548 14.18 -12.97 -6.57
N ARG A 549 14.50 -11.89 -5.84
CA ARG A 549 13.53 -10.97 -5.24
C ARG A 549 12.59 -10.38 -6.28
N CYS A 550 13.13 -9.84 -7.38
CA CYS A 550 12.34 -9.26 -8.46
C CYS A 550 11.51 -10.32 -9.21
N GLY A 551 12.07 -11.52 -9.41
CA GLY A 551 11.35 -12.68 -9.93
C GLY A 551 10.14 -13.04 -9.07
N ALA A 552 10.33 -13.14 -7.76
CA ALA A 552 9.25 -13.39 -6.79
C ALA A 552 8.19 -12.27 -6.80
N LEU A 553 8.61 -11.00 -6.91
CA LEU A 553 7.69 -9.86 -6.95
C LEU A 553 6.80 -9.89 -8.22
N ALA A 554 7.37 -10.27 -9.36
CA ALA A 554 6.63 -10.46 -10.60
C ALA A 554 5.65 -11.64 -10.51
N LEU A 555 6.08 -12.74 -9.89
CA LEU A 555 5.23 -13.91 -9.64
C LEU A 555 4.07 -13.58 -8.69
N TRP A 556 4.30 -12.76 -7.66
CA TRP A 556 3.24 -12.29 -6.77
C TRP A 556 2.17 -11.51 -7.54
N SER A 557 2.58 -10.58 -8.39
CA SER A 557 1.62 -9.82 -9.22
C SER A 557 0.87 -10.76 -10.18
N CYS A 558 1.56 -11.76 -10.73
CA CYS A 558 0.97 -12.74 -11.62
C CYS A 558 0.03 -13.75 -10.92
N SER A 559 0.28 -14.09 -9.66
CA SER A 559 -0.44 -15.14 -8.91
C SER A 559 -1.86 -14.75 -8.52
N LYS A 560 -2.23 -13.46 -8.65
CA LYS A 560 -3.63 -13.01 -8.54
C LYS A 560 -4.58 -13.72 -9.53
N SER A 561 -4.09 -14.22 -10.66
CA SER A 561 -4.91 -14.99 -11.62
C SER A 561 -4.86 -16.50 -11.32
N THR A 562 -6.04 -17.13 -11.23
CA THR A 562 -6.22 -18.57 -10.99
C THR A 562 -5.40 -19.44 -11.96
N ARG A 563 -5.45 -19.14 -13.27
CA ARG A 563 -4.69 -19.84 -14.31
C ARG A 563 -3.18 -19.63 -14.20
N ASN A 564 -2.73 -18.50 -13.68
CA ASN A 564 -1.31 -18.24 -13.46
C ASN A 564 -0.80 -19.01 -12.24
N LYS A 565 -1.60 -19.15 -11.17
CA LYS A 565 -1.28 -20.06 -10.05
C LYS A 565 -1.01 -21.46 -10.60
N GLU A 566 -1.91 -22.03 -11.41
CA GLU A 566 -1.67 -23.35 -12.00
C GLU A 566 -0.38 -23.44 -12.83
N ALA A 567 -0.05 -22.38 -13.58
CA ALA A 567 1.20 -22.32 -14.34
C ALA A 567 2.45 -22.28 -13.43
N ILE A 568 2.41 -21.53 -12.33
CA ILE A 568 3.51 -21.47 -11.33
C ILE A 568 3.72 -22.85 -10.72
N ARG A 569 2.65 -23.58 -10.40
CA ARG A 569 2.72 -24.94 -9.86
C ARG A 569 3.38 -25.89 -10.85
N LYS A 570 2.93 -25.88 -12.12
CA LYS A 570 3.48 -26.74 -13.18
C LYS A 570 4.94 -26.44 -13.49
N ALA A 571 5.37 -25.19 -13.34
CA ALA A 571 6.75 -24.78 -13.52
C ALA A 571 7.68 -25.16 -12.34
N GLY A 572 7.16 -25.79 -11.27
CA GLY A 572 7.98 -26.16 -10.12
C GLY A 572 8.29 -24.99 -9.18
N GLY A 573 7.46 -23.94 -9.16
CA GLY A 573 7.71 -22.77 -8.31
C GLY A 573 7.58 -23.02 -6.81
N ILE A 574 6.78 -24.01 -6.38
CA ILE A 574 6.51 -24.25 -4.95
C ILE A 574 7.78 -24.69 -4.20
N PRO A 575 8.56 -25.71 -4.62
CA PRO A 575 9.81 -26.08 -3.95
C PRO A 575 10.84 -24.93 -3.89
N LEU A 576 10.92 -24.11 -4.94
CA LEU A 576 11.84 -22.96 -4.96
C LEU A 576 11.41 -21.89 -3.95
N LEU A 577 10.11 -21.56 -3.89
CA LEU A 577 9.58 -20.66 -2.86
C LEU A 577 9.80 -21.21 -1.44
N ALA A 578 9.72 -22.54 -1.25
CA ALA A 578 9.99 -23.20 0.03
C ALA A 578 11.43 -22.97 0.48
N ARG A 579 12.36 -23.12 -0.46
CA ARG A 579 13.80 -22.91 -0.21
C ARG A 579 14.09 -21.44 0.11
N LEU A 580 13.52 -20.50 -0.66
CA LEU A 580 13.72 -19.07 -0.43
C LEU A 580 13.13 -18.58 0.90
N LEU A 581 12.05 -19.21 1.40
CA LEU A 581 11.42 -18.86 2.67
C LEU A 581 12.35 -19.03 3.90
N LYS A 582 13.41 -19.83 3.75
CA LYS A 582 14.44 -20.10 4.78
C LYS A 582 15.57 -19.06 4.78
N SER A 583 15.58 -18.14 3.82
CA SER A 583 16.61 -17.12 3.69
C SER A 583 16.59 -16.11 4.85
N PRO A 584 17.75 -15.55 5.26
CA PRO A 584 17.80 -14.46 6.22
C PRO A 584 17.41 -13.09 5.65
N HIS A 585 17.19 -12.95 4.33
CA HIS A 585 16.95 -11.66 3.69
C HIS A 585 15.46 -11.26 3.66
N GLU A 586 15.04 -10.45 4.62
CA GLU A 586 13.64 -10.02 4.79
C GLU A 586 13.01 -9.40 3.52
N ASN A 587 13.75 -8.53 2.81
CA ASN A 587 13.28 -7.87 1.58
C ASN A 587 12.91 -8.87 0.46
N MET A 588 13.51 -10.06 0.47
CA MET A 588 13.18 -11.14 -0.46
C MET A 588 12.01 -11.99 0.03
N LEU A 589 11.88 -12.16 1.35
CA LEU A 589 10.78 -12.93 1.93
C LEU A 589 9.41 -12.30 1.67
N ILE A 590 9.31 -10.96 1.67
CA ILE A 590 8.03 -10.26 1.43
C ILE A 590 7.36 -10.73 0.12
N PRO A 591 7.98 -10.63 -1.08
CA PRO A 591 7.35 -11.11 -2.31
C PRO A 591 7.19 -12.63 -2.38
N VAL A 592 8.05 -13.41 -1.71
CA VAL A 592 7.92 -14.87 -1.63
C VAL A 592 6.65 -15.25 -0.87
N VAL A 593 6.47 -14.70 0.34
CA VAL A 593 5.29 -14.94 1.18
C VAL A 593 4.05 -14.34 0.53
N GLY A 594 4.14 -13.16 -0.08
CA GLY A 594 3.04 -12.58 -0.87
C GLY A 594 2.57 -13.50 -2.00
N THR A 595 3.51 -14.14 -2.72
CA THR A 595 3.18 -15.16 -3.74
C THR A 595 2.48 -16.37 -3.12
N LEU A 596 2.99 -16.89 -2.00
CA LEU A 596 2.41 -18.03 -1.29
C LEU A 596 1.00 -17.72 -0.75
N GLN A 597 0.81 -16.54 -0.16
CA GLN A 597 -0.49 -16.03 0.30
C GLN A 597 -1.51 -16.02 -0.83
N GLU A 598 -1.17 -15.47 -2.00
CA GLU A 598 -2.10 -15.44 -3.13
C GLU A 598 -2.42 -16.84 -3.66
N CYS A 599 -1.43 -17.73 -3.71
CA CYS A 599 -1.64 -19.09 -4.15
C CYS A 599 -2.44 -19.95 -3.13
N ALA A 600 -2.35 -19.67 -1.83
CA ALA A 600 -3.04 -20.40 -0.76
C ALA A 600 -4.58 -20.34 -0.82
N SER A 601 -5.13 -19.43 -1.63
CA SER A 601 -6.57 -19.42 -1.96
C SER A 601 -7.04 -20.70 -2.67
N GLU A 602 -6.14 -21.43 -3.33
CA GLU A 602 -6.45 -22.70 -3.99
C GLU A 602 -6.13 -23.90 -3.08
N ARG A 603 -7.07 -24.84 -2.95
CA ARG A 603 -6.89 -26.03 -2.10
C ARG A 603 -5.66 -26.86 -2.46
N SER A 604 -5.35 -27.03 -3.75
CA SER A 604 -4.18 -27.79 -4.18
C SER A 604 -2.85 -27.15 -3.75
N TYR A 605 -2.83 -25.81 -3.65
CA TYR A 605 -1.66 -25.08 -3.20
C TYR A 605 -1.47 -25.20 -1.70
N ARG A 606 -2.54 -25.14 -0.91
CA ARG A 606 -2.47 -25.39 0.54
C ARG A 606 -1.88 -26.76 0.85
N ILE A 607 -2.28 -27.80 0.12
CA ILE A 607 -1.71 -29.14 0.26
C ILE A 607 -0.21 -29.16 -0.04
N ALA A 608 0.23 -28.44 -1.07
CA ALA A 608 1.64 -28.35 -1.43
C ALA A 608 2.47 -27.57 -0.37
N ILE A 609 1.96 -26.44 0.11
CA ILE A 609 2.55 -25.65 1.22
C ILE A 609 2.71 -26.53 2.47
N GLN A 610 1.71 -27.34 2.79
CA GLN A 610 1.78 -28.30 3.90
C GLN A 610 2.83 -29.39 3.68
N THR A 611 2.96 -29.90 2.45
CA THR A 611 3.85 -31.03 2.13
C THR A 611 5.31 -30.62 2.14
N GLU A 612 5.60 -29.39 1.72
CA GLU A 612 6.95 -28.80 1.74
C GLU A 612 7.40 -28.27 3.12
N GLY A 613 6.55 -28.39 4.15
CA GLY A 613 6.89 -27.95 5.51
C GLY A 613 6.89 -26.42 5.72
N MET A 614 6.40 -25.65 4.77
CA MET A 614 6.48 -24.17 4.79
C MET A 614 5.73 -23.52 5.96
N ILE A 615 4.77 -24.21 6.60
CA ILE A 615 4.01 -23.66 7.73
C ILE A 615 4.92 -23.34 8.91
N GLU A 616 5.94 -24.17 9.16
CA GLU A 616 6.92 -23.94 10.23
C GLU A 616 7.75 -22.68 9.94
N ASP A 617 8.20 -22.52 8.68
CA ASP A 617 8.97 -21.35 8.25
C ASP A 617 8.14 -20.06 8.31
N LEU A 618 6.84 -20.11 7.93
CA LEU A 618 5.93 -18.97 8.06
C LEU A 618 5.74 -18.56 9.53
N VAL A 619 5.61 -19.53 10.44
CA VAL A 619 5.48 -19.26 11.88
C VAL A 619 6.77 -18.66 12.43
N LYS A 620 7.93 -19.17 12.02
CA LYS A 620 9.24 -18.62 12.42
C LYS A 620 9.39 -17.15 12.01
N ASN A 621 8.97 -16.81 10.77
CA ASN A 621 9.04 -15.46 10.22
C ASN A 621 8.02 -14.47 10.85
N LEU A 622 7.08 -14.92 11.68
CA LEU A 622 6.23 -13.99 12.47
C LEU A 622 7.02 -13.24 13.56
N ASN A 623 8.20 -13.74 13.95
CA ASN A 623 9.03 -13.14 15.00
C ASN A 623 10.07 -12.14 14.45
N CYS A 624 10.04 -11.78 13.15
CA CYS A 624 10.93 -10.76 12.60
C CYS A 624 10.52 -9.35 13.04
N ASP A 625 11.39 -8.34 12.88
CA ASP A 625 11.07 -6.95 13.22
C ASP A 625 10.27 -6.23 12.12
N ASN A 626 10.17 -6.83 10.93
CA ASN A 626 9.50 -6.24 9.78
C ASN A 626 7.98 -6.47 9.76
N HIS A 627 7.21 -5.41 10.02
CA HIS A 627 5.75 -5.47 10.07
C HIS A 627 5.09 -5.90 8.74
N GLU A 628 5.67 -5.58 7.59
CA GLU A 628 5.12 -5.99 6.29
C GLU A 628 5.25 -7.50 6.09
N LEU A 629 6.40 -8.07 6.45
CA LEU A 629 6.63 -9.51 6.40
C LEU A 629 5.73 -10.26 7.39
N GLN A 630 5.59 -9.78 8.62
CA GLN A 630 4.67 -10.34 9.62
C GLN A 630 3.23 -10.39 9.10
N MET A 631 2.76 -9.29 8.49
CA MET A 631 1.41 -9.17 7.92
C MET A 631 1.18 -10.21 6.82
N HIS A 632 2.13 -10.39 5.90
CA HIS A 632 2.03 -11.38 4.85
C HIS A 632 2.09 -12.82 5.39
N CYS A 633 2.92 -13.09 6.40
CA CYS A 633 2.97 -14.40 7.06
C CYS A 633 1.64 -14.74 7.74
N ALA A 634 1.08 -13.79 8.50
CA ALA A 634 -0.23 -13.96 9.14
C ALA A 634 -1.34 -14.17 8.09
N SER A 635 -1.33 -13.41 7.00
CA SER A 635 -2.31 -13.56 5.90
C SER A 635 -2.18 -14.90 5.17
N ALA A 636 -0.96 -15.40 4.98
CA ALA A 636 -0.72 -16.73 4.40
C ALA A 636 -1.25 -17.83 5.33
N ILE A 637 -1.01 -17.73 6.64
CA ILE A 637 -1.54 -18.65 7.65
C ILE A 637 -3.07 -18.61 7.67
N PHE A 638 -3.68 -17.42 7.65
CA PHE A 638 -5.13 -17.23 7.57
C PHE A 638 -5.75 -18.01 6.39
N LYS A 639 -5.21 -17.84 5.17
CA LYS A 639 -5.69 -18.54 3.98
C LYS A 639 -5.44 -20.06 4.06
N CYS A 640 -4.31 -20.49 4.62
CA CYS A 640 -3.99 -21.92 4.75
C CYS A 640 -4.79 -22.64 5.86
N ALA A 641 -5.19 -21.92 6.91
CA ALA A 641 -5.87 -22.45 8.10
C ALA A 641 -7.34 -22.87 7.84
N GLU A 642 -7.85 -22.69 6.63
CA GLU A 642 -9.10 -23.33 6.18
C GLU A 642 -9.04 -24.86 6.36
N ASP A 643 -7.88 -25.46 6.09
CA ASP A 643 -7.66 -26.89 6.24
C ASP A 643 -7.29 -27.26 7.69
N LYS A 644 -7.95 -28.28 8.26
CA LYS A 644 -7.69 -28.76 9.63
C LYS A 644 -6.21 -29.09 9.87
N ARG A 645 -5.56 -29.74 8.89
CA ARG A 645 -4.14 -30.11 8.97
C ARG A 645 -3.22 -28.90 9.18
N THR A 646 -3.48 -27.78 8.49
CA THR A 646 -2.70 -26.54 8.71
C THR A 646 -2.85 -26.05 10.14
N ARG A 647 -4.08 -26.04 10.68
CA ARG A 647 -4.34 -25.62 12.05
C ARG A 647 -3.58 -26.48 13.05
N ASP A 648 -3.54 -27.79 12.82
CA ASP A 648 -2.77 -28.71 13.66
C ASP A 648 -1.26 -28.44 13.58
N LEU A 649 -0.73 -28.14 12.39
CA LEU A 649 0.69 -27.77 12.18
C LEU A 649 1.04 -26.44 12.86
N VAL A 650 0.21 -25.40 12.71
CA VAL A 650 0.42 -24.10 13.38
C VAL A 650 0.49 -24.28 14.89
N ARG A 651 -0.36 -25.14 15.49
CA ARG A 651 -0.28 -25.47 16.91
C ARG A 651 0.99 -26.24 17.27
N GLN A 652 1.39 -27.22 16.47
CA GLN A 652 2.62 -28.00 16.70
C GLN A 652 3.88 -27.13 16.66
N CYS A 653 3.88 -26.09 15.83
CA CYS A 653 4.97 -25.10 15.74
C CYS A 653 4.82 -23.94 16.74
N GLU A 654 3.93 -24.02 17.73
CA GLU A 654 3.66 -22.97 18.72
C GLU A 654 3.27 -21.60 18.12
N GLY A 655 2.74 -21.58 16.90
CA GLY A 655 2.50 -20.36 16.12
C GLY A 655 1.40 -19.44 16.63
N LEU A 656 0.58 -19.89 17.60
CA LEU A 656 -0.40 -19.03 18.26
C LEU A 656 0.27 -17.95 19.14
N GLN A 657 1.40 -18.27 19.79
CA GLN A 657 2.05 -17.35 20.71
C GLN A 657 2.65 -16.11 19.99
N PRO A 658 3.35 -16.28 18.85
CA PRO A 658 3.76 -15.14 18.00
C PRO A 658 2.56 -14.30 17.56
N LEU A 659 1.48 -14.93 17.07
CA LEU A 659 0.28 -14.21 16.62
C LEU A 659 -0.36 -13.38 17.75
N VAL A 660 -0.47 -13.94 18.96
CA VAL A 660 -1.00 -13.20 20.13
C VAL A 660 -0.09 -12.04 20.52
N THR A 661 1.23 -12.20 20.36
CA THR A 661 2.20 -11.13 20.67
C THR A 661 2.01 -9.94 19.73
N LEU A 662 1.76 -10.20 18.43
CA LEU A 662 1.50 -9.18 17.41
C LEU A 662 0.19 -8.40 17.64
N LEU A 663 -0.78 -8.95 18.39
CA LEU A 663 -2.00 -8.21 18.76
C LEU A 663 -1.72 -6.99 19.64
N SER A 664 -0.55 -6.93 20.29
CA SER A 664 -0.14 -5.77 21.09
C SER A 664 0.18 -4.53 20.25
N GLN A 665 0.38 -4.69 18.93
CA GLN A 665 0.71 -3.61 18.01
C GLN A 665 -0.54 -2.92 17.44
N ALA A 666 -1.30 -2.24 18.31
CA ALA A 666 -2.61 -1.67 17.99
C ALA A 666 -2.61 -0.56 16.92
N ASP A 667 -1.46 0.03 16.62
CA ASP A 667 -1.31 1.14 15.67
C ASP A 667 -1.37 0.67 14.20
N ASN A 668 -0.91 -0.55 13.91
CA ASN A 668 -0.91 -1.10 12.55
C ASN A 668 -2.20 -1.90 12.28
N LYS A 669 -3.22 -1.21 11.75
CA LYS A 669 -4.54 -1.80 11.50
C LYS A 669 -4.52 -2.96 10.48
N GLN A 670 -3.64 -2.91 9.47
CA GLN A 670 -3.55 -3.97 8.45
C GLN A 670 -2.92 -5.24 9.03
N LEU A 671 -1.84 -5.11 9.79
CA LEU A 671 -1.23 -6.23 10.51
C LEU A 671 -2.20 -6.83 11.53
N LEU A 672 -2.96 -5.99 12.23
CA LEU A 672 -3.96 -6.44 13.19
C LEU A 672 -5.07 -7.25 12.49
N ALA A 673 -5.55 -6.82 11.33
CA ALA A 673 -6.55 -7.56 10.54
C ALA A 673 -6.02 -8.93 10.10
N ALA A 674 -4.80 -8.98 9.55
CA ALA A 674 -4.17 -10.25 9.15
C ALA A 674 -3.97 -11.20 10.34
N THR A 675 -3.48 -10.69 11.46
CA THR A 675 -3.17 -11.47 12.67
C THR A 675 -4.45 -12.01 13.32
N THR A 676 -5.44 -11.16 13.53
CA THR A 676 -6.75 -11.57 14.08
C THR A 676 -7.45 -12.58 13.17
N GLY A 677 -7.34 -12.42 11.84
CA GLY A 677 -7.84 -13.38 10.87
C GLY A 677 -7.18 -14.75 11.04
N ALA A 678 -5.85 -14.79 11.10
CA ALA A 678 -5.10 -16.03 11.31
C ALA A 678 -5.52 -16.73 12.61
N ILE A 679 -5.63 -15.99 13.71
CA ILE A 679 -6.11 -16.52 15.00
C ILE A 679 -7.53 -17.07 14.86
N TRP A 680 -8.45 -16.33 14.23
CA TRP A 680 -9.82 -16.80 14.03
C TRP A 680 -9.86 -18.14 13.30
N LYS A 681 -9.18 -18.25 12.15
CA LYS A 681 -9.19 -19.50 11.39
C LYS A 681 -8.56 -20.63 12.18
N CYS A 682 -7.48 -20.37 12.92
CA CYS A 682 -6.89 -21.36 13.82
C CYS A 682 -7.85 -21.82 14.93
N SER A 683 -8.64 -20.91 15.51
CA SER A 683 -9.62 -21.19 16.58
C SER A 683 -10.78 -22.10 16.18
N ILE A 684 -11.02 -22.31 14.87
CA ILE A 684 -12.00 -23.29 14.38
C ILE A 684 -11.66 -24.70 14.88
N SER A 685 -10.36 -25.03 15.03
CA SER A 685 -9.96 -26.23 15.77
C SER A 685 -10.03 -25.94 17.25
N MET A 686 -10.87 -26.67 17.98
CA MET A 686 -11.06 -26.48 19.41
C MET A 686 -9.72 -26.55 20.17
N GLU A 687 -8.80 -27.41 19.77
CA GLU A 687 -7.48 -27.59 20.40
C GLU A 687 -6.59 -26.33 20.34
N ASN A 688 -6.88 -25.40 19.43
CA ASN A 688 -6.08 -24.20 19.17
C ASN A 688 -6.63 -22.94 19.87
N VAL A 689 -7.65 -23.10 20.71
CA VAL A 689 -8.20 -21.96 21.46
C VAL A 689 -7.44 -21.80 22.77
N ASP A 690 -6.64 -20.74 22.86
CA ASP A 690 -5.86 -20.34 24.04
C ASP A 690 -6.56 -19.22 24.83
N TYR A 691 -6.58 -19.34 26.16
CA TYR A 691 -7.18 -18.35 27.07
C TYR A 691 -6.51 -16.99 26.94
N LYS A 692 -5.17 -16.93 26.82
CA LYS A 692 -4.44 -15.67 26.73
C LYS A 692 -4.80 -14.89 25.47
N ALA A 693 -4.98 -15.61 24.35
CA ALA A 693 -5.47 -15.03 23.11
C ALA A 693 -6.86 -14.42 23.28
N LEU A 694 -7.78 -15.09 23.99
CA LEU A 694 -9.13 -14.59 24.22
C LEU A 694 -9.15 -13.29 25.04
N GLU A 695 -8.31 -13.19 26.08
CA GLU A 695 -8.21 -11.97 26.89
C GLU A 695 -7.79 -10.77 26.03
N THR A 696 -6.76 -10.94 25.20
CA THR A 696 -6.29 -9.89 24.29
C THR A 696 -7.34 -9.54 23.23
N LEU A 697 -8.03 -10.54 22.66
CA LEU A 697 -9.09 -10.32 21.67
C LEU A 697 -10.29 -9.56 22.26
N VAL A 698 -10.67 -9.81 23.51
CA VAL A 698 -11.73 -9.04 24.18
C VAL A 698 -11.36 -7.56 24.29
N GLY A 699 -10.09 -7.24 24.53
CA GLY A 699 -9.59 -5.86 24.54
C GLY A 699 -9.65 -5.15 23.18
N LEU A 700 -9.81 -5.90 22.08
CA LEU A 700 -9.91 -5.37 20.70
C LEU A 700 -11.35 -5.25 20.19
N LEU A 701 -12.36 -5.48 21.03
CA LEU A 701 -13.77 -5.40 20.65
C LEU A 701 -14.29 -3.96 20.49
N THR A 702 -13.54 -2.96 20.95
CA THR A 702 -13.90 -1.54 20.90
C THR A 702 -12.88 -0.74 20.10
N ASP A 703 -13.32 0.34 19.44
CA ASP A 703 -12.47 1.30 18.73
C ASP A 703 -11.54 0.69 17.64
N GLN A 704 -12.03 -0.33 16.94
CA GLN A 704 -11.32 -0.98 15.83
C GLN A 704 -12.10 -0.92 14.51
N PRO A 705 -11.42 -0.96 13.35
CA PRO A 705 -12.10 -1.05 12.06
C PRO A 705 -12.89 -2.35 11.93
N GLU A 706 -13.97 -2.33 11.14
CA GLU A 706 -14.90 -3.45 11.02
C GLU A 706 -14.22 -4.75 10.55
N GLU A 707 -13.20 -4.67 9.68
CA GLU A 707 -12.45 -5.85 9.23
C GLU A 707 -11.76 -6.59 10.39
N VAL A 708 -11.18 -5.85 11.33
CA VAL A 708 -10.58 -6.42 12.55
C VAL A 708 -11.68 -6.99 13.44
N LEU A 709 -12.78 -6.26 13.64
CA LEU A 709 -13.89 -6.71 14.47
C LEU A 709 -14.52 -8.01 13.95
N VAL A 710 -14.67 -8.16 12.63
CA VAL A 710 -15.19 -9.38 12.00
C VAL A 710 -14.34 -10.59 12.43
N ASN A 711 -13.01 -10.44 12.36
CA ASN A 711 -12.07 -11.51 12.72
C ASN A 711 -12.03 -11.77 14.23
N VAL A 712 -11.97 -10.71 15.05
CA VAL A 712 -11.95 -10.80 16.52
C VAL A 712 -13.20 -11.51 17.03
N VAL A 713 -14.38 -11.06 16.60
CA VAL A 713 -15.65 -11.65 17.02
C VAL A 713 -15.77 -13.08 16.51
N GLY A 714 -15.30 -13.36 15.28
CA GLY A 714 -15.22 -14.71 14.74
C GLY A 714 -14.40 -15.64 15.65
N ALA A 715 -13.19 -15.20 16.05
CA ALA A 715 -12.32 -15.96 16.94
C ALA A 715 -12.95 -16.20 18.31
N LEU A 716 -13.58 -15.18 18.89
CA LEU A 716 -14.29 -15.29 20.17
C LEU A 716 -15.49 -16.22 20.08
N GLY A 717 -16.22 -16.21 18.96
CA GLY A 717 -17.36 -17.09 18.72
C GLY A 717 -16.97 -18.57 18.63
N GLU A 718 -15.87 -18.88 17.93
CA GLU A 718 -15.30 -20.25 17.93
C GLU A 718 -14.80 -20.63 19.33
N GLY A 719 -14.14 -19.69 20.02
CA GLY A 719 -13.65 -19.91 21.37
C GLY A 719 -14.76 -20.16 22.39
N ALA A 720 -15.89 -19.47 22.26
CA ALA A 720 -17.08 -19.60 23.11
C ALA A 720 -17.78 -20.96 22.95
N GLN A 721 -17.45 -21.78 21.95
CA GLN A 721 -17.97 -23.15 21.88
C GLN A 721 -17.51 -23.99 23.08
N LYS A 722 -16.35 -23.68 23.67
CA LYS A 722 -15.85 -24.33 24.89
C LYS A 722 -16.43 -23.67 26.15
N PRO A 723 -17.03 -24.44 27.08
CA PRO A 723 -17.60 -23.89 28.32
C PRO A 723 -16.62 -23.08 29.17
N ALA A 724 -15.37 -23.53 29.32
CA ALA A 724 -14.37 -22.82 30.12
C ALA A 724 -14.04 -21.42 29.59
N ASN A 725 -14.06 -21.25 28.25
CA ASN A 725 -13.75 -19.98 27.59
C ASN A 725 -14.89 -18.97 27.71
N ARG A 726 -16.14 -19.42 27.79
CA ARG A 726 -17.31 -18.56 28.00
C ARG A 726 -17.17 -17.78 29.31
N ALA A 727 -16.74 -18.47 30.37
CA ALA A 727 -16.44 -17.84 31.65
C ALA A 727 -15.30 -16.83 31.57
N THR A 728 -14.26 -17.09 30.76
CA THR A 728 -13.16 -16.13 30.53
C THR A 728 -13.64 -14.89 29.79
N ILE A 729 -14.39 -15.05 28.68
CA ILE A 729 -14.98 -13.93 27.93
C ILE A 729 -15.84 -13.06 28.85
N ARG A 730 -16.64 -13.68 29.74
CA ARG A 730 -17.40 -12.97 30.77
C ARG A 730 -16.51 -12.20 31.74
N LYS A 731 -15.50 -12.86 32.32
CA LYS A 731 -14.59 -12.26 33.32
C LYS A 731 -13.81 -11.07 32.76
N CYS A 732 -13.49 -11.10 31.46
CA CYS A 732 -12.83 -10.00 30.76
C CYS A 732 -13.79 -8.88 30.31
N GLY A 733 -15.10 -9.00 30.60
CA GLY A 733 -16.09 -7.99 30.23
C GLY A 733 -16.52 -8.02 28.75
N GLY A 734 -16.21 -9.09 28.01
CA GLY A 734 -16.45 -9.16 26.56
C GLY A 734 -17.92 -9.27 26.13
N ILE A 735 -18.83 -9.66 27.03
CA ILE A 735 -20.26 -9.83 26.70
C ILE A 735 -20.91 -8.50 26.32
N GLN A 736 -20.58 -7.41 27.03
CA GLN A 736 -21.17 -6.09 26.77
C GLN A 736 -20.80 -5.55 25.38
N PRO A 737 -19.51 -5.49 24.98
CA PRO A 737 -19.14 -5.10 23.62
C PRO A 737 -19.79 -5.98 22.55
N LEU A 738 -19.85 -7.30 22.76
CA LEU A 738 -20.51 -8.22 21.81
C LEU A 738 -22.00 -7.87 21.61
N VAL A 739 -22.74 -7.57 22.69
CA VAL A 739 -24.15 -7.18 22.58
C VAL A 739 -24.28 -5.82 21.88
N ASN A 740 -23.40 -4.86 22.17
CA ASN A 740 -23.42 -3.54 21.51
C ASN A 740 -23.24 -3.66 19.98
N LEU A 741 -22.38 -4.56 19.51
CA LEU A 741 -22.13 -4.80 18.09
C LEU A 741 -23.34 -5.38 17.32
N LEU A 742 -24.38 -5.88 18.00
CA LEU A 742 -25.62 -6.31 17.35
C LEU A 742 -26.39 -5.14 16.70
N THR A 743 -26.06 -3.89 17.05
CA THR A 743 -26.67 -2.69 16.48
C THR A 743 -25.97 -2.20 15.20
N GLY A 744 -24.87 -2.84 14.79
CA GLY A 744 -24.10 -2.47 13.61
C GLY A 744 -24.83 -2.74 12.29
N THR A 745 -24.25 -2.25 11.18
CA THR A 745 -24.79 -2.40 9.83
C THR A 745 -23.99 -3.38 8.96
N ASN A 746 -22.75 -3.70 9.35
CA ASN A 746 -21.90 -4.64 8.62
C ASN A 746 -22.42 -6.07 8.74
N GLN A 747 -22.79 -6.66 7.61
CA GLN A 747 -23.45 -7.96 7.56
C GLN A 747 -22.52 -9.11 8.00
N ALA A 748 -21.26 -9.11 7.58
CA ALA A 748 -20.29 -10.14 7.96
C ALA A 748 -20.01 -10.09 9.48
N LEU A 749 -19.91 -8.89 10.04
CA LEU A 749 -19.75 -8.69 11.48
C LEU A 749 -20.99 -9.19 12.22
N LEU A 750 -22.20 -8.82 11.80
CA LEU A 750 -23.44 -9.27 12.44
C LEU A 750 -23.59 -10.80 12.45
N VAL A 751 -23.20 -11.49 11.37
CA VAL A 751 -23.18 -12.97 11.34
C VAL A 751 -22.27 -13.53 12.43
N ASN A 752 -21.07 -12.97 12.59
CA ASN A 752 -20.13 -13.44 13.61
C ASN A 752 -20.58 -13.06 15.03
N VAL A 753 -21.11 -11.84 15.23
CA VAL A 753 -21.60 -11.36 16.53
C VAL A 753 -22.76 -12.21 17.02
N THR A 754 -23.76 -12.46 16.17
CA THR A 754 -24.91 -13.32 16.52
C THR A 754 -24.47 -14.73 16.91
N LYS A 755 -23.52 -15.32 16.18
CA LYS A 755 -22.94 -16.63 16.54
C LYS A 755 -22.21 -16.59 17.87
N ALA A 756 -21.40 -15.57 18.13
CA ALA A 756 -20.65 -15.42 19.38
C ALA A 756 -21.58 -15.21 20.58
N VAL A 757 -22.57 -14.31 20.46
CA VAL A 757 -23.58 -14.05 21.50
C VAL A 757 -24.40 -15.32 21.76
N GLY A 758 -24.84 -16.03 20.72
CA GLY A 758 -25.55 -17.30 20.86
C GLY A 758 -24.71 -18.39 21.54
N ALA A 759 -23.43 -18.49 21.21
CA ALA A 759 -22.51 -19.42 21.88
C ALA A 759 -22.33 -19.05 23.37
N CYS A 760 -22.19 -17.77 23.70
CA CYS A 760 -22.10 -17.30 25.09
C CYS A 760 -23.41 -17.55 25.88
N ALA A 761 -24.57 -17.42 25.24
CA ALA A 761 -25.90 -17.59 25.85
C ALA A 761 -26.21 -19.02 26.32
N THR A 762 -25.40 -20.01 25.94
CA THR A 762 -25.55 -21.39 26.45
C THR A 762 -25.11 -21.55 27.91
N GLU A 763 -24.43 -20.56 28.50
CA GLU A 763 -24.11 -20.51 29.93
C GLU A 763 -25.07 -19.55 30.65
N LEU A 764 -25.64 -19.99 31.78
CA LEU A 764 -26.71 -19.27 32.48
C LEU A 764 -26.28 -17.88 32.98
N GLU A 765 -25.06 -17.76 33.51
CA GLU A 765 -24.51 -16.49 33.99
C GLU A 765 -24.33 -15.48 32.85
N ASN A 766 -23.87 -15.93 31.68
CA ASN A 766 -23.75 -15.07 30.50
C ASN A 766 -25.11 -14.67 29.98
N MET A 767 -26.07 -15.61 29.95
CA MET A 767 -27.43 -15.33 29.51
C MET A 767 -28.07 -14.26 30.39
N THR A 768 -27.86 -14.32 31.70
CA THR A 768 -28.34 -13.27 32.63
C THR A 768 -27.80 -11.88 32.27
N ILE A 769 -26.53 -11.80 31.83
CA ILE A 769 -25.94 -10.54 31.38
C ILE A 769 -26.54 -10.13 30.03
N ILE A 770 -26.64 -11.04 29.06
CA ILE A 770 -27.22 -10.78 27.73
C ILE A 770 -28.65 -10.24 27.86
N ASP A 771 -29.46 -10.82 28.74
CA ASP A 771 -30.83 -10.39 29.01
C ASP A 771 -30.90 -8.96 29.58
N ARG A 772 -30.07 -8.66 30.59
CA ARG A 772 -29.96 -7.30 31.17
C ARG A 772 -29.54 -6.23 30.17
N LEU A 773 -28.88 -6.64 29.08
CA LEU A 773 -28.40 -5.77 28.01
C LEU A 773 -29.34 -5.71 26.80
N ASP A 774 -30.58 -6.17 26.93
CA ASP A 774 -31.55 -6.27 25.84
C ASP A 774 -31.07 -7.13 24.65
N GLY A 775 -30.06 -7.99 24.85
CA GLY A 775 -29.42 -8.73 23.76
C GLY A 775 -30.40 -9.64 23.00
N VAL A 776 -31.35 -10.27 23.69
CA VAL A 776 -32.39 -11.11 23.06
C VAL A 776 -33.30 -10.28 22.15
N ARG A 777 -33.68 -9.07 22.59
CA ARG A 777 -34.50 -8.14 21.81
C ARG A 777 -33.75 -7.67 20.55
N LEU A 778 -32.44 -7.42 20.67
CA LEU A 778 -31.58 -7.07 19.53
C LEU A 778 -31.43 -8.24 18.55
N LEU A 779 -31.26 -9.48 19.03
CA LEU A 779 -31.26 -10.66 18.16
C LEU A 779 -32.59 -10.79 17.40
N TRP A 780 -33.71 -10.49 18.06
CA TRP A 780 -35.03 -10.51 17.41
C TRP A 780 -35.20 -9.43 16.35
N SER A 781 -34.60 -8.25 16.54
CA SER A 781 -34.64 -7.17 15.53
C SER A 781 -33.86 -7.56 14.27
N LEU A 782 -32.75 -8.29 14.40
CA LEU A 782 -31.95 -8.79 13.29
C LEU A 782 -32.67 -9.82 12.40
N LEU A 783 -33.74 -10.45 12.88
CA LEU A 783 -34.60 -11.29 12.04
C LEU A 783 -35.27 -10.50 10.89
N LYS A 784 -35.38 -9.16 11.01
CA LYS A 784 -35.90 -8.27 9.96
C LYS A 784 -34.84 -7.87 8.93
N ASN A 785 -33.57 -8.24 9.12
CA ASN A 785 -32.49 -7.89 8.21
C ASN A 785 -32.69 -8.57 6.84
N PRO A 786 -32.44 -7.87 5.71
CA PRO A 786 -32.60 -8.46 4.37
C PRO A 786 -31.59 -9.57 4.04
N ASN A 787 -30.47 -9.66 4.76
CA ASN A 787 -29.44 -10.68 4.53
C ASN A 787 -29.85 -12.02 5.16
N PRO A 788 -30.02 -13.10 4.36
CA PRO A 788 -30.39 -14.41 4.87
C PRO A 788 -29.40 -15.00 5.88
N ASP A 789 -28.10 -14.72 5.75
CA ASP A 789 -27.09 -15.27 6.66
C ASP A 789 -27.23 -14.66 8.06
N VAL A 790 -27.53 -13.36 8.14
CA VAL A 790 -27.81 -12.66 9.41
C VAL A 790 -29.11 -13.17 10.02
N GLN A 791 -30.16 -13.36 9.21
CA GLN A 791 -31.43 -13.93 9.68
C GLN A 791 -31.22 -15.33 10.26
N ALA A 792 -30.49 -16.19 9.55
CA ALA A 792 -30.24 -17.56 9.99
C ALA A 792 -29.39 -17.62 11.26
N SER A 793 -28.33 -16.79 11.36
CA SER A 793 -27.47 -16.76 12.54
C SER A 793 -28.17 -16.15 13.75
N ALA A 794 -29.01 -15.11 13.56
CA ALA A 794 -29.84 -14.55 14.62
C ALA A 794 -30.90 -15.55 15.12
N ALA A 795 -31.63 -16.22 14.22
CA ALA A 795 -32.59 -17.26 14.58
C ALA A 795 -31.93 -18.42 15.33
N TRP A 796 -30.72 -18.82 14.91
CA TRP A 796 -29.94 -19.82 15.63
C TRP A 796 -29.52 -19.37 17.03
N ALA A 797 -29.06 -18.12 17.16
CA ALA A 797 -28.62 -17.55 18.44
C ALA A 797 -29.77 -17.40 19.46
N ILE A 798 -31.01 -17.21 18.99
CA ILE A 798 -32.20 -17.17 19.86
C ILE A 798 -32.45 -18.52 20.56
N CYS A 799 -32.07 -19.65 19.96
CA CYS A 799 -32.30 -20.98 20.53
C CYS A 799 -31.70 -21.15 21.95
N PRO A 800 -30.38 -20.95 22.16
CA PRO A 800 -29.79 -21.02 23.49
C PRO A 800 -30.27 -19.90 24.42
N CYS A 801 -30.65 -18.73 23.88
CA CYS A 801 -31.24 -17.67 24.70
C CYS A 801 -32.57 -18.10 25.33
N ILE A 802 -33.49 -18.68 24.55
CA ILE A 802 -34.78 -19.16 25.06
C ILE A 802 -34.61 -20.35 26.01
N GLU A 803 -33.65 -21.23 25.73
CA GLU A 803 -33.41 -22.44 26.52
C GLU A 803 -32.85 -22.13 27.92
N ASN A 804 -32.09 -21.05 28.07
CA ASN A 804 -31.42 -20.69 29.32
C ASN A 804 -31.94 -19.39 29.98
N ALA A 805 -32.79 -18.60 29.31
CA ALA A 805 -33.40 -17.43 29.93
C ALA A 805 -34.40 -17.82 31.00
N LYS A 806 -34.42 -17.03 32.08
CA LYS A 806 -35.46 -17.12 33.10
C LYS A 806 -36.76 -16.56 32.52
N ASP A 807 -37.89 -17.21 32.80
CA ASP A 807 -39.21 -16.77 32.35
C ASP A 807 -39.29 -16.56 30.81
N SER A 808 -38.61 -17.44 30.06
CA SER A 808 -38.43 -17.29 28.60
C SER A 808 -39.74 -17.25 27.80
N GLY A 809 -40.80 -17.89 28.33
CA GLY A 809 -42.15 -17.81 27.80
C GLY A 809 -42.67 -16.37 27.74
N GLU A 810 -42.63 -15.66 28.87
CA GLU A 810 -43.08 -14.27 28.98
C GLU A 810 -42.18 -13.31 28.20
N MET A 811 -40.86 -13.52 28.27
CA MET A 811 -39.89 -12.74 27.52
C MET A 811 -40.20 -12.74 26.01
N VAL A 812 -40.44 -13.92 25.42
CA VAL A 812 -40.76 -14.02 23.98
C VAL A 812 -42.08 -13.31 23.65
N ARG A 813 -43.10 -13.41 24.52
CA ARG A 813 -44.40 -12.73 24.33
C ARG A 813 -44.30 -11.21 24.46
N SER A 814 -43.34 -10.70 25.24
CA SER A 814 -43.10 -9.26 25.38
C SER A 814 -42.67 -8.58 24.07
N PHE A 815 -42.14 -9.35 23.11
CA PHE A 815 -41.74 -8.83 21.80
C PHE A 815 -42.96 -8.68 20.88
N VAL A 816 -43.51 -7.47 20.81
CA VAL A 816 -44.67 -7.14 19.97
C VAL A 816 -44.41 -7.53 18.50
N GLY A 817 -45.27 -8.42 17.97
CA GLY A 817 -45.15 -8.97 16.61
C GLY A 817 -43.99 -9.94 16.41
N GLY A 818 -43.26 -10.31 17.47
CA GLY A 818 -42.09 -11.18 17.40
C GLY A 818 -42.43 -12.61 16.98
N LEU A 819 -43.49 -13.17 17.54
CA LEU A 819 -44.01 -14.50 17.18
C LEU A 819 -44.61 -14.54 15.76
N GLU A 820 -45.25 -13.46 15.32
CA GLU A 820 -45.71 -13.34 13.93
C GLU A 820 -44.53 -13.30 12.96
N LEU A 821 -43.50 -12.51 13.28
CA LEU A 821 -42.29 -12.38 12.47
C LEU A 821 -41.60 -13.73 12.25
N ILE A 822 -41.42 -14.52 13.32
CA ILE A 822 -40.72 -15.80 13.20
C ILE A 822 -41.52 -16.82 12.37
N VAL A 823 -42.86 -16.82 12.47
CA VAL A 823 -43.72 -17.65 11.61
C VAL A 823 -43.66 -17.16 10.15
N ASN A 824 -43.64 -15.85 9.92
CA ASN A 824 -43.52 -15.29 8.57
C ASN A 824 -42.20 -15.65 7.88
N LEU A 825 -41.10 -15.82 8.61
CA LEU A 825 -39.81 -16.25 8.05
C LEU A 825 -39.82 -17.68 7.49
N LEU A 826 -40.82 -18.51 7.82
CA LEU A 826 -41.03 -19.81 7.17
C LEU A 826 -41.38 -19.69 5.67
N LYS A 827 -41.66 -18.48 5.18
CA LYS A 827 -41.85 -18.18 3.75
C LYS A 827 -40.53 -17.96 2.98
N SER A 828 -39.38 -17.94 3.68
CA SER A 828 -38.07 -17.76 3.05
C SER A 828 -37.74 -18.86 2.04
N THR A 829 -36.97 -18.52 1.01
CA THR A 829 -36.43 -19.48 0.04
C THR A 829 -35.09 -20.06 0.49
N ASN A 830 -34.44 -19.45 1.49
CA ASN A 830 -33.14 -19.89 1.99
C ASN A 830 -33.31 -21.03 3.02
N LYS A 831 -32.75 -22.21 2.70
CA LYS A 831 -32.87 -23.42 3.53
C LYS A 831 -32.22 -23.29 4.91
N GLU A 832 -31.14 -22.51 5.02
CA GLU A 832 -30.45 -22.27 6.28
C GLU A 832 -31.30 -21.38 7.21
N VAL A 833 -31.94 -20.34 6.66
CA VAL A 833 -32.94 -19.52 7.39
C VAL A 833 -34.08 -20.40 7.88
N LEU A 834 -34.66 -21.22 6.99
CA LEU A 834 -35.75 -22.12 7.35
C LEU A 834 -35.34 -23.11 8.45
N ALA A 835 -34.12 -23.67 8.38
CA ALA A 835 -33.62 -24.62 9.37
C ALA A 835 -33.45 -23.97 10.75
N SER A 836 -32.83 -22.79 10.81
CA SER A 836 -32.66 -22.03 12.04
C SER A 836 -33.98 -21.54 12.63
N VAL A 837 -34.91 -21.09 11.79
CA VAL A 837 -36.26 -20.68 12.21
C VAL A 837 -37.06 -21.86 12.76
N CYS A 838 -36.99 -23.04 12.12
CA CYS A 838 -37.61 -24.25 12.67
C CYS A 838 -37.00 -24.63 14.02
N ALA A 839 -35.68 -24.53 14.18
CA ALA A 839 -35.01 -24.77 15.46
C ALA A 839 -35.52 -23.80 16.55
N ALA A 840 -35.62 -22.51 16.24
CA ALA A 840 -36.14 -21.51 17.17
C ALA A 840 -37.61 -21.76 17.53
N ILE A 841 -38.46 -22.08 16.56
CA ILE A 841 -39.87 -22.46 16.79
C ILE A 841 -39.97 -23.67 17.71
N ALA A 842 -39.12 -24.69 17.53
CA ALA A 842 -39.10 -25.86 18.40
C ALA A 842 -38.78 -25.50 19.87
N LYS A 843 -37.93 -24.49 20.10
CA LYS A 843 -37.63 -23.99 21.46
C LYS A 843 -38.76 -23.13 22.02
N ILE A 844 -39.33 -22.23 21.21
CA ILE A 844 -40.47 -21.37 21.58
C ILE A 844 -41.70 -22.21 21.96
N ALA A 845 -41.99 -23.26 21.18
CA ALA A 845 -43.13 -24.15 21.36
C ALA A 845 -43.05 -25.05 22.61
N LYS A 846 -41.99 -24.96 23.42
CA LYS A 846 -41.93 -25.62 24.73
C LYS A 846 -42.87 -24.97 25.74
N ASP A 847 -43.13 -23.66 25.59
CA ASP A 847 -44.09 -22.92 26.40
C ASP A 847 -45.49 -23.01 25.77
N GLU A 848 -46.50 -23.35 26.57
CA GLU A 848 -47.86 -23.62 26.07
C GLU A 848 -48.54 -22.36 25.54
N GLU A 849 -48.33 -21.20 26.17
CA GLU A 849 -48.93 -19.93 25.73
C GLU A 849 -48.30 -19.46 24.42
N ASN A 850 -46.97 -19.54 24.29
CA ASN A 850 -46.28 -19.29 23.03
C ASN A 850 -46.76 -20.21 21.91
N LEU A 851 -46.93 -21.50 22.22
CA LEU A 851 -47.41 -22.49 21.27
C LEU A 851 -48.83 -22.16 20.76
N ALA A 852 -49.72 -21.68 21.64
CA ALA A 852 -51.05 -21.21 21.25
C ALA A 852 -50.94 -20.03 20.26
N VAL A 853 -50.14 -19.01 20.58
CA VAL A 853 -50.00 -17.80 19.76
C VAL A 853 -49.40 -18.10 18.39
N ILE A 854 -48.33 -18.91 18.29
CA ILE A 854 -47.77 -19.29 16.97
C ILE A 854 -48.74 -20.16 16.16
N THR A 855 -49.60 -20.92 16.82
CA THR A 855 -50.66 -21.70 16.17
C THR A 855 -51.68 -20.76 15.51
N ASP A 856 -52.11 -19.73 16.22
CA ASP A 856 -53.03 -18.70 15.71
C ASP A 856 -52.42 -17.91 14.54
N HIS A 857 -51.11 -17.70 14.53
CA HIS A 857 -50.37 -17.11 13.40
C HIS A 857 -50.18 -18.06 12.21
N GLY A 858 -50.69 -19.29 12.26
CA GLY A 858 -50.68 -20.22 11.14
C GLY A 858 -49.37 -21.00 10.95
N VAL A 859 -48.65 -21.32 12.04
CA VAL A 859 -47.41 -22.12 11.97
C VAL A 859 -47.63 -23.51 11.33
N VAL A 860 -48.80 -24.13 11.54
CA VAL A 860 -49.12 -25.49 11.05
C VAL A 860 -49.07 -25.60 9.52
N PRO A 861 -49.86 -24.82 8.74
CA PRO A 861 -49.80 -24.90 7.28
C PRO A 861 -48.44 -24.48 6.71
N MET A 862 -47.72 -23.57 7.38
CA MET A 862 -46.38 -23.15 6.96
C MET A 862 -45.36 -24.29 7.10
N LEU A 863 -45.29 -24.94 8.27
CA LEU A 863 -44.40 -26.08 8.49
C LEU A 863 -44.77 -27.28 7.61
N ALA A 864 -46.06 -27.58 7.45
CA ALA A 864 -46.54 -28.67 6.60
C ALA A 864 -46.06 -28.52 5.15
N LYS A 865 -46.10 -27.30 4.60
CA LYS A 865 -45.63 -27.00 3.23
C LYS A 865 -44.14 -27.29 3.03
N LEU A 866 -43.32 -27.13 4.07
CA LEU A 866 -41.86 -27.34 4.02
C LEU A 866 -41.45 -28.82 4.05
N THR A 867 -42.36 -29.74 4.38
CA THR A 867 -42.06 -31.17 4.60
C THR A 867 -41.58 -31.93 3.36
N ASN A 868 -41.69 -31.35 2.17
CA ASN A 868 -41.17 -31.95 0.93
C ASN A 868 -39.68 -31.62 0.66
N THR A 869 -38.96 -31.02 1.62
CA THR A 869 -37.54 -30.70 1.44
C THR A 869 -36.65 -31.96 1.31
N THR A 870 -35.54 -31.79 0.60
CA THR A 870 -34.47 -32.80 0.48
C THR A 870 -33.26 -32.53 1.37
N ASP A 871 -33.23 -31.40 2.07
CA ASP A 871 -32.10 -30.97 2.88
C ASP A 871 -32.18 -31.52 4.32
N ASP A 872 -31.26 -32.42 4.70
CA ASP A 872 -31.32 -33.15 5.97
C ASP A 872 -31.22 -32.23 7.21
N LYS A 873 -30.49 -31.11 7.12
CA LYS A 873 -30.42 -30.13 8.22
C LYS A 873 -31.78 -29.49 8.47
N LEU A 874 -32.46 -29.04 7.41
CA LEU A 874 -33.83 -28.55 7.52
C LEU A 874 -34.79 -29.65 7.96
N ARG A 875 -34.67 -30.88 7.44
CA ARG A 875 -35.53 -32.01 7.84
C ARG A 875 -35.50 -32.26 9.34
N ARG A 876 -34.31 -32.26 9.94
CA ARG A 876 -34.12 -32.45 11.38
C ARG A 876 -34.90 -31.42 12.19
N HIS A 877 -34.64 -30.13 11.94
CA HIS A 877 -35.26 -29.05 12.72
C HIS A 877 -36.75 -28.89 12.42
N LEU A 878 -37.16 -29.13 11.17
CA LEU A 878 -38.57 -29.11 10.78
C LEU A 878 -39.35 -30.22 11.50
N ALA A 879 -38.81 -31.43 11.55
CA ALA A 879 -39.43 -32.54 12.28
C ALA A 879 -39.50 -32.24 13.78
N GLU A 880 -38.45 -31.67 14.38
CA GLU A 880 -38.44 -31.25 15.79
C GLU A 880 -39.51 -30.18 16.07
N ALA A 881 -39.63 -29.17 15.19
CA ALA A 881 -40.66 -28.14 15.29
C ALA A 881 -42.07 -28.72 15.21
N ILE A 882 -42.33 -29.63 14.26
CA ILE A 882 -43.62 -30.32 14.12
C ILE A 882 -43.92 -31.17 15.37
N ALA A 883 -42.93 -31.90 15.89
CA ALA A 883 -43.09 -32.71 17.09
C ALA A 883 -43.55 -31.86 18.28
N ARG A 884 -42.93 -30.69 18.48
CA ARG A 884 -43.29 -29.73 19.54
C ARG A 884 -44.65 -29.08 19.28
N CYS A 885 -44.91 -28.65 18.05
CA CYS A 885 -46.20 -28.03 17.71
C CYS A 885 -47.39 -28.99 17.86
N CYS A 886 -47.16 -30.30 17.67
CA CYS A 886 -48.15 -31.35 17.91
C CYS A 886 -48.50 -31.55 19.40
N MET A 887 -47.84 -30.87 20.34
CA MET A 887 -48.23 -30.90 21.74
C MET A 887 -49.55 -30.14 21.98
N TRP A 888 -49.87 -29.15 21.13
CA TRP A 888 -51.16 -28.46 21.12
C TRP A 888 -52.28 -29.35 20.56
N GLY A 889 -53.42 -29.38 21.24
CA GLY A 889 -54.47 -30.38 21.01
C GLY A 889 -54.97 -30.46 19.56
N SER A 890 -55.29 -29.32 18.94
CA SER A 890 -55.82 -29.25 17.57
C SER A 890 -54.77 -29.49 16.49
N ASN A 891 -53.49 -29.21 16.77
CA ASN A 891 -52.44 -29.20 15.74
C ASN A 891 -52.18 -30.57 15.12
N ARG A 892 -52.35 -31.66 15.89
CA ARG A 892 -52.14 -33.03 15.38
C ARG A 892 -53.04 -33.33 14.19
N VAL A 893 -54.32 -32.95 14.29
CA VAL A 893 -55.32 -33.14 13.24
C VAL A 893 -54.98 -32.24 12.06
N LEU A 894 -54.69 -30.96 12.32
CA LEU A 894 -54.37 -29.97 11.29
C LEU A 894 -53.11 -30.34 10.49
N PHE A 895 -52.07 -30.88 11.11
CA PHE A 895 -50.89 -31.39 10.40
C PHE A 895 -51.20 -32.61 9.52
N GLY A 896 -52.12 -33.46 9.97
CA GLY A 896 -52.66 -34.58 9.19
C GLY A 896 -53.38 -34.11 7.94
N GLU A 897 -54.36 -33.22 8.12
CA GLU A 897 -55.14 -32.62 7.04
C GLU A 897 -54.29 -31.81 6.06
N ALA A 898 -53.24 -31.15 6.55
CA ALA A 898 -52.27 -30.44 5.72
C ALA A 898 -51.28 -31.37 4.97
N GLY A 899 -51.40 -32.69 5.13
CA GLY A 899 -50.61 -33.67 4.38
C GLY A 899 -49.15 -33.82 4.82
N ALA A 900 -48.80 -33.37 6.03
CA ALA A 900 -47.41 -33.40 6.53
C ALA A 900 -46.90 -34.83 6.84
N VAL A 901 -47.81 -35.77 7.12
CA VAL A 901 -47.48 -37.11 7.63
C VAL A 901 -46.71 -37.96 6.61
N ALA A 902 -47.17 -38.03 5.36
CA ALA A 902 -46.56 -38.88 4.34
C ALA A 902 -45.11 -38.46 3.98
N PRO A 903 -44.80 -37.16 3.79
CA PRO A 903 -43.41 -36.71 3.63
C PRO A 903 -42.52 -37.01 4.84
N LEU A 904 -43.02 -36.87 6.07
CA LEU A 904 -42.25 -37.21 7.28
C LEU A 904 -41.89 -38.70 7.33
N VAL A 905 -42.79 -39.62 6.94
CA VAL A 905 -42.44 -41.05 6.84
C VAL A 905 -41.28 -41.28 5.85
N ARG A 906 -41.15 -40.46 4.79
CA ARG A 906 -40.02 -40.54 3.85
C ARG A 906 -38.70 -40.07 4.47
N TYR A 907 -38.71 -39.20 5.48
CA TYR A 907 -37.48 -38.76 6.17
C TYR A 907 -36.77 -39.90 6.89
N LEU A 908 -37.51 -40.94 7.32
CA LEU A 908 -36.95 -42.16 7.91
C LEU A 908 -36.08 -42.99 6.94
N LYS A 909 -36.01 -42.61 5.66
CA LYS A 909 -35.10 -43.19 4.66
C LYS A 909 -33.78 -42.41 4.52
N SER A 910 -33.59 -41.34 5.31
CA SER A 910 -32.34 -40.58 5.32
C SER A 910 -31.17 -41.45 5.81
N LYS A 911 -29.95 -40.97 5.62
CA LYS A 911 -28.75 -41.59 6.19
C LYS A 911 -28.37 -40.97 7.54
N ASP A 912 -28.98 -39.84 7.91
CA ASP A 912 -28.67 -39.10 9.13
C ASP A 912 -29.52 -39.60 10.31
N THR A 913 -28.86 -40.12 11.34
CA THR A 913 -29.48 -40.59 12.59
C THR A 913 -30.23 -39.47 13.32
N SER A 914 -29.75 -38.23 13.23
CA SER A 914 -30.39 -37.07 13.87
C SER A 914 -31.75 -36.77 13.24
N VAL A 915 -31.85 -36.94 11.91
CA VAL A 915 -33.12 -36.84 11.18
C VAL A 915 -34.05 -37.96 11.61
N HIS A 916 -33.55 -39.19 11.78
CA HIS A 916 -34.37 -40.30 12.28
C HIS A 916 -34.93 -40.01 13.68
N GLN A 917 -34.10 -39.55 14.61
CA GLN A 917 -34.52 -39.21 15.97
C GLN A 917 -35.64 -38.16 15.96
N ALA A 918 -35.43 -37.00 15.31
CA ALA A 918 -36.42 -35.93 15.24
C ALA A 918 -37.70 -36.37 14.51
N THR A 919 -37.57 -37.13 13.43
CA THR A 919 -38.72 -37.64 12.65
C THR A 919 -39.52 -38.65 13.46
N ALA A 920 -38.87 -39.58 14.16
CA ALA A 920 -39.55 -40.56 15.00
C ALA A 920 -40.33 -39.87 16.13
N GLN A 921 -39.77 -38.83 16.75
CA GLN A 921 -40.47 -38.01 17.74
C GLN A 921 -41.71 -37.32 17.14
N ALA A 922 -41.59 -36.73 15.94
CA ALA A 922 -42.71 -36.10 15.26
C ALA A 922 -43.83 -37.11 14.95
N LEU A 923 -43.47 -38.27 14.38
CA LEU A 923 -44.41 -39.34 14.08
C LEU A 923 -45.06 -39.91 15.34
N PHE A 924 -44.31 -40.04 16.44
CA PHE A 924 -44.88 -40.44 17.73
C PHE A 924 -45.96 -39.46 18.20
N GLN A 925 -45.71 -38.14 18.16
CA GLN A 925 -46.71 -37.15 18.57
C GLN A 925 -47.92 -37.12 17.63
N LEU A 926 -47.70 -37.25 16.31
CA LEU A 926 -48.75 -37.31 15.30
C LEU A 926 -49.60 -38.59 15.42
N SER A 927 -49.00 -39.72 15.81
CA SER A 927 -49.67 -41.03 15.95
C SER A 927 -50.70 -41.08 17.08
N LYS A 928 -50.75 -40.05 17.95
CA LYS A 928 -51.82 -39.92 18.94
C LYS A 928 -53.18 -39.62 18.31
N ASP A 929 -53.20 -39.19 17.04
CA ASP A 929 -54.41 -39.06 16.23
C ASP A 929 -54.64 -40.33 15.37
N PRO A 930 -55.86 -40.89 15.36
CA PRO A 930 -56.19 -42.09 14.59
C PRO A 930 -56.04 -41.94 13.06
N ASN A 931 -56.42 -40.80 12.47
CA ASN A 931 -56.34 -40.60 11.01
C ASN A 931 -54.88 -40.51 10.55
N ASN A 932 -54.04 -39.89 11.36
CA ASN A 932 -52.59 -39.88 11.14
C ASN A 932 -52.00 -41.29 11.18
N CYS A 933 -52.41 -42.14 12.13
CA CYS A 933 -51.96 -43.54 12.20
C CYS A 933 -52.26 -44.32 10.92
N ILE A 934 -53.45 -44.14 10.33
CA ILE A 934 -53.84 -44.77 9.06
C ILE A 934 -52.89 -44.30 7.95
N THR A 935 -52.70 -42.99 7.82
CA THR A 935 -51.82 -42.40 6.81
C THR A 935 -50.38 -42.89 6.96
N MET A 936 -49.86 -43.00 8.19
CA MET A 936 -48.52 -43.52 8.44
C MET A 936 -48.39 -45.00 8.06
N HIS A 937 -49.39 -45.81 8.41
CA HIS A 937 -49.44 -47.24 8.06
C HIS A 937 -49.44 -47.43 6.54
N ASP A 938 -50.26 -46.69 5.81
CA ASP A 938 -50.37 -46.76 4.34
C ASP A 938 -49.06 -46.35 3.63
N ASN A 939 -48.24 -45.51 4.28
CA ASN A 939 -46.90 -45.13 3.80
C ASN A 939 -45.78 -46.08 4.27
N GLY A 940 -46.13 -47.21 4.93
CA GLY A 940 -45.18 -48.26 5.30
C GLY A 940 -44.28 -47.93 6.49
N VAL A 941 -44.71 -47.04 7.39
CA VAL A 941 -43.90 -46.57 8.53
C VAL A 941 -43.42 -47.71 9.44
N VAL A 942 -44.25 -48.75 9.61
CA VAL A 942 -44.04 -49.81 10.62
C VAL A 942 -42.74 -50.56 10.35
N LYS A 943 -42.45 -50.91 9.10
CA LYS A 943 -41.22 -51.63 8.74
C LYS A 943 -39.97 -50.78 9.02
N LEU A 944 -40.05 -49.47 8.79
CA LEU A 944 -38.94 -48.55 9.03
C LEU A 944 -38.68 -48.38 10.52
N LEU A 945 -39.74 -48.16 11.32
CA LEU A 945 -39.64 -47.98 12.77
C LEU A 945 -39.23 -49.26 13.51
N LEU A 946 -39.64 -50.45 13.06
CA LEU A 946 -39.19 -51.72 13.66
C LEU A 946 -37.66 -51.88 13.60
N GLY A 947 -37.03 -51.44 12.50
CA GLY A 947 -35.57 -51.40 12.41
C GLY A 947 -34.96 -50.40 13.41
N MET A 948 -35.62 -49.27 13.63
CA MET A 948 -35.16 -48.21 14.54
C MET A 948 -35.38 -48.54 16.02
N MET A 949 -36.31 -49.45 16.37
CA MET A 949 -36.45 -49.97 17.74
C MET A 949 -35.22 -50.74 18.22
N GLY A 950 -34.37 -51.22 17.30
CA GLY A 950 -33.06 -51.81 17.62
C GLY A 950 -31.92 -50.80 17.70
N SER A 951 -32.20 -49.49 17.61
CA SER A 951 -31.18 -48.44 17.71
C SER A 951 -30.57 -48.38 19.12
N THR A 952 -29.30 -47.97 19.20
CA THR A 952 -28.62 -47.67 20.46
C THR A 952 -28.98 -46.30 21.03
N ASP A 953 -29.65 -45.45 20.25
CA ASP A 953 -30.19 -44.16 20.70
C ASP A 953 -31.53 -44.37 21.40
N GLU A 954 -31.54 -44.20 22.72
CA GLU A 954 -32.70 -44.40 23.60
C GLU A 954 -33.90 -43.54 23.21
N VAL A 955 -33.66 -42.28 22.81
CA VAL A 955 -34.71 -41.34 22.43
C VAL A 955 -35.37 -41.76 21.11
N LEU A 956 -34.56 -42.19 20.14
CA LEU A 956 -35.06 -42.74 18.88
C LEU A 956 -35.82 -44.06 19.14
N GLN A 957 -35.28 -44.93 19.98
CA GLN A 957 -35.90 -46.21 20.33
C GLN A 957 -37.27 -46.01 20.99
N GLU A 958 -37.36 -45.14 21.99
CA GLU A 958 -38.61 -44.84 22.70
C GLU A 958 -39.66 -44.24 21.76
N ALA A 959 -39.28 -43.26 20.95
CA ALA A 959 -40.19 -42.63 19.99
C ALA A 959 -40.68 -43.63 18.94
N ALA A 960 -39.80 -44.49 18.41
CA ALA A 960 -40.16 -45.52 17.46
C ALA A 960 -41.12 -46.55 18.07
N ALA A 961 -40.81 -47.06 19.27
CA ALA A 961 -41.65 -48.02 19.98
C ALA A 961 -43.02 -47.43 20.33
N GLY A 962 -43.04 -46.18 20.81
CA GLY A 962 -44.26 -45.44 21.16
C GLY A 962 -45.17 -45.24 19.95
N CYS A 963 -44.60 -44.87 18.79
CA CYS A 963 -45.35 -44.70 17.56
C CYS A 963 -45.97 -46.03 17.08
N VAL A 964 -45.18 -47.11 17.04
CA VAL A 964 -45.65 -48.45 16.67
C VAL A 964 -46.74 -48.94 17.64
N ALA A 965 -46.59 -48.67 18.94
CA ALA A 965 -47.59 -49.03 19.94
C ALA A 965 -48.94 -48.32 19.69
N ASN A 966 -48.93 -47.03 19.33
CA ASN A 966 -50.16 -46.30 19.00
C ASN A 966 -50.84 -46.87 17.75
N ILE A 967 -50.07 -47.15 16.70
CA ILE A 967 -50.60 -47.79 15.48
C ILE A 967 -51.22 -49.16 15.80
N ARG A 968 -50.55 -49.98 16.61
CA ARG A 968 -51.08 -51.31 16.99
C ARG A 968 -52.33 -51.21 17.87
N ARG A 969 -52.40 -50.24 18.79
CA ARG A 969 -53.61 -50.00 19.60
C ARG A 969 -54.81 -49.64 18.73
N LEU A 970 -54.61 -48.80 17.71
CA LEU A 970 -55.68 -48.48 16.76
C LEU A 970 -56.13 -49.72 15.97
N ALA A 971 -55.19 -50.52 15.47
CA ALA A 971 -55.50 -51.75 14.75
C ALA A 971 -56.30 -52.73 15.63
N LEU A 972 -55.89 -52.90 16.91
CA LEU A 972 -56.60 -53.75 17.87
C LEU A 972 -58.00 -53.22 18.21
N ALA A 973 -58.17 -51.90 18.33
CA ALA A 973 -59.48 -51.29 18.55
C ALA A 973 -60.42 -51.54 17.36
N ASN A 974 -59.90 -51.44 16.13
CA ASN A 974 -60.65 -51.77 14.91
C ASN A 974 -60.97 -53.25 14.78
N GLU A 975 -60.04 -54.15 15.14
CA GLU A 975 -60.29 -55.60 15.19
C GLU A 975 -61.41 -55.92 16.20
N LYS A 976 -61.36 -55.33 17.40
CA LYS A 976 -62.40 -55.50 18.42
C LYS A 976 -63.76 -54.95 17.98
N ALA A 977 -63.80 -53.81 17.28
CA ALA A 977 -65.05 -53.24 16.77
C ALA A 977 -65.66 -54.02 15.60
N ARG A 978 -64.87 -54.86 14.90
CA ARG A 978 -65.34 -55.70 13.78
C ARG A 978 -65.82 -57.09 14.20
N TYR A 979 -65.30 -57.63 15.30
CA TYR A 979 -65.53 -59.01 15.73
C TYR A 979 -66.08 -59.16 17.16
N GLY A 980 -66.18 -58.07 17.93
CA GLY A 980 -66.90 -57.99 19.19
C GLY A 980 -68.16 -57.18 19.02
#